data_AF-A0A7D3VVB4-F1
#
_entry.id   AF-A0A7D3VVB4-F1
#
_cell.length_a   1.000
_cell.length_b   1.000
_cell.length_c   1.000
_cell.angle_alpha   90.00
_cell.angle_beta   90.00
_cell.angle_gamma   90.00
#
_symmetry.space_group_name_H-M   'P 1'
#
loop_
_entity.id
_entity.type
_entity.pdbx_description
1 polymer ?
#
loop_
_entity_poly.entity_id
_entity_poly.type
_entity_poly.pdbx_seq_one_letter_code
_entity_poly.pdbx_strand_id
1 'polypeptide(L)'
;MLSGLGRLIHRRRWISLVCILLLTGVAGAWGLGVFAKFKAGGFEDPNASSTLVARLGATYFGSTNPDVLVLYKSDTMTVDDPRYEAAVVTTVARLPKDRVEELISYWALDEKDAVSFASRDKHETFVALKLKGDDPTKLKNYQDIKERLKAPGLTVQFGGAVPLGQEFGEQVTADIVRAELITALPLLTLLVLLFGAVVAASLPLFVALFSMIGGLAVLHIVTYAADVTSFALEVVTMMGVGLAIDYSLFIISRFREELQRGMAAQGVPPGKPWKRERDKQARKAAKKAHREAMRPLREDALAATLATAGRTIMVSGVTVSAALAGLLLFPQMFLRTIGLAGIATVMVAVFGATVLLPTLLALLGPRVEGGRMPWRRPTSKRAQRDHDSGFWYRLGHSVMKHPLPYFAVVLVILGVMFGPFLHVQFGSIDARVLPKDSATRAVVENVKADFPNGTAEPIDVVISGDLIPRDWKPSKSSDNIPPYLEGFRKKLAALPGVTEAKFTGYSGAYGGVRISVTHKYEPMDEHAQDLVKRIRAMSLEKDGYPMHIDVGGSTAAQMDLMSSLMRSLPKMAVAVGVATFILLFMFFGSIVLPLKAIVMNVLSIGASFGAIVWGFQYGHLAGILNFTPTGGVEATSMILILAVVFGLSMDYEVFLLSRIREEWDRTHDNRAAVARGMQHTGGIITSAALLFLVVIGAFSMAGITVVKLIGVGMFVAVVVDAALVRSLLVPATMRFMGKANWWLPAPLAFLHAKMDLREHSVAGAGAGPAAVAVPPPLPEAQPFPYRMHWEQGSAETPAPPAAPAAPPPPAPPAPPAAPLNVHDAFKPAMQPAGERPQLVFRDPSPATAARPAQAQTPAPQPQAPWAPWANGRPQPRPVRPPRVKRRIVPSPDGSGWTWSSD
;
A
#
# COMPACT_ATOMS: atom_id res chain seq x y z
N MET A 1 -3.30 -29.32 -13.74
CA MET A 1 -4.60 -28.62 -13.77
C MET A 1 -4.56 -27.36 -14.65
N LEU A 2 -3.67 -26.39 -14.39
CA LEU A 2 -3.64 -25.11 -15.14
C LEU A 2 -3.24 -25.25 -16.62
N SER A 3 -2.33 -26.17 -16.93
CA SER A 3 -2.01 -26.57 -18.31
C SER A 3 -3.24 -27.14 -19.06
N GLY A 4 -4.07 -27.92 -18.35
CA GLY A 4 -5.34 -28.45 -18.86
C GLY A 4 -6.36 -27.34 -19.13
N LEU A 5 -6.46 -26.36 -18.23
CA LEU A 5 -7.30 -25.17 -18.42
C LEU A 5 -6.90 -24.38 -19.67
N GLY A 6 -5.60 -24.19 -19.91
CA GLY A 6 -5.10 -23.50 -21.11
C GLY A 6 -5.50 -24.18 -22.42
N ARG A 7 -5.36 -25.51 -22.50
CA ARG A 7 -5.81 -26.29 -23.66
C ARG A 7 -7.32 -26.23 -23.86
N LEU A 8 -8.09 -26.34 -22.76
CA LEU A 8 -9.54 -26.24 -22.80
C LEU A 8 -10.00 -24.87 -23.32
N ILE A 9 -9.42 -23.78 -22.81
CA ILE A 9 -9.70 -22.41 -23.25
C ILE A 9 -9.36 -22.26 -24.74
N HIS A 10 -8.21 -22.76 -25.19
CA HIS A 10 -7.85 -22.67 -26.61
C HIS A 10 -8.85 -23.41 -27.52
N ARG A 11 -9.27 -24.62 -27.11
CA ARG A 11 -10.23 -25.45 -27.87
C ARG A 11 -11.64 -24.87 -27.89
N ARG A 12 -12.13 -24.34 -26.77
CA ARG A 12 -13.50 -23.81 -26.59
C ARG A 12 -13.57 -22.28 -26.50
N ARG A 13 -12.60 -21.56 -27.06
CA ARG A 13 -12.44 -20.10 -26.93
C ARG A 13 -13.70 -19.25 -27.21
N TRP A 14 -14.54 -19.66 -28.16
CA TRP A 14 -15.79 -18.93 -28.46
C TRP A 14 -16.85 -19.12 -27.37
N ILE A 15 -17.02 -20.34 -26.88
CA ILE A 15 -17.94 -20.64 -25.77
C ILE A 15 -17.46 -19.91 -24.52
N SER A 16 -16.16 -19.96 -24.22
CA SER A 16 -15.55 -19.21 -23.11
C SER A 16 -15.86 -17.71 -23.21
N LEU A 17 -15.63 -17.09 -24.37
CA LEU A 17 -15.91 -15.66 -24.55
C LEU A 17 -17.39 -15.32 -24.35
N VAL A 18 -18.30 -16.10 -24.94
CA VAL A 18 -19.75 -15.85 -24.80
C VAL A 18 -20.18 -15.98 -23.35
N CYS A 19 -19.74 -17.03 -22.63
CA CYS A 19 -20.03 -17.19 -21.21
C CYS A 19 -19.50 -16.01 -20.39
N ILE A 20 -18.28 -15.54 -20.65
CA ILE A 20 -17.69 -14.40 -19.93
C ILE A 20 -18.44 -13.11 -20.25
N LEU A 21 -18.78 -12.84 -21.51
CA LEU A 21 -19.53 -11.64 -21.89
C LEU A 21 -20.93 -11.63 -21.28
N LEU A 22 -21.63 -12.77 -21.28
CA LEU A 22 -22.93 -12.90 -20.63
C LEU A 22 -22.80 -12.69 -19.11
N LEU A 23 -21.83 -13.35 -18.48
CA LEU A 23 -21.55 -13.18 -17.05
C LEU A 23 -21.27 -11.72 -16.71
N THR A 24 -20.42 -11.05 -17.50
CA THR A 24 -20.05 -9.64 -17.30
C THR A 24 -21.24 -8.71 -17.53
N GLY A 25 -22.05 -8.97 -18.55
CA GLY A 25 -23.25 -8.17 -18.84
C GLY A 25 -24.29 -8.26 -17.73
N VAL A 26 -24.56 -9.48 -17.26
CA VAL A 26 -25.46 -9.72 -16.11
C VAL A 26 -24.89 -9.11 -14.83
N ALA A 27 -23.60 -9.35 -14.56
CA ALA A 27 -22.89 -8.79 -13.41
C ALA A 27 -22.88 -7.26 -13.43
N GLY A 28 -22.71 -6.63 -14.60
CA GLY A 28 -22.73 -5.18 -14.74
C GLY A 28 -24.12 -4.60 -14.52
N ALA A 29 -25.13 -5.10 -15.23
CA ALA A 29 -26.50 -4.62 -15.09
C ALA A 29 -27.02 -4.75 -13.64
N TRP A 30 -26.70 -5.87 -12.99
CA TRP A 30 -27.10 -6.12 -11.61
C TRP A 30 -26.19 -5.42 -10.60
N GLY A 31 -24.88 -5.37 -10.83
CA GLY A 31 -23.88 -4.78 -9.94
C GLY A 31 -24.04 -3.28 -9.73
N LEU A 32 -24.63 -2.55 -10.70
CA LEU A 32 -25.00 -1.14 -10.54
C LEU A 32 -26.00 -0.90 -9.39
N GLY A 33 -26.71 -1.92 -8.92
CA GLY A 33 -27.58 -1.81 -7.74
C GLY A 33 -26.83 -1.50 -6.43
N VAL A 34 -25.51 -1.72 -6.39
CA VAL A 34 -24.68 -1.45 -5.20
C VAL A 34 -24.67 0.03 -4.81
N PHE A 35 -24.74 0.94 -5.79
CA PHE A 35 -24.67 2.39 -5.56
C PHE A 35 -25.82 2.91 -4.69
N ALA A 36 -27.00 2.29 -4.78
CA ALA A 36 -28.17 2.67 -3.99
C ALA A 36 -28.12 2.15 -2.54
N LYS A 37 -27.17 1.26 -2.21
CA LYS A 37 -27.07 0.60 -0.91
C LYS A 37 -25.86 1.05 -0.08
N PHE A 38 -25.05 1.96 -0.60
CA PHE A 38 -23.91 2.45 0.16
C PHE A 38 -24.36 3.26 1.38
N LYS A 39 -23.70 3.02 2.51
CA LYS A 39 -23.83 3.85 3.70
C LYS A 39 -22.64 4.80 3.81
N ALA A 40 -22.91 6.00 4.31
CA ALA A 40 -21.86 6.95 4.68
C ALA A 40 -21.25 6.58 6.04
N GLY A 41 -19.96 6.84 6.22
CA GLY A 41 -19.26 6.63 7.49
C GLY A 41 -18.83 5.18 7.74
N GLY A 42 -18.97 4.73 8.99
CA GLY A 42 -18.55 3.40 9.45
C GLY A 42 -17.16 3.36 10.10
N PHE A 43 -16.66 4.50 10.57
CA PHE A 43 -15.34 4.63 11.20
C PHE A 43 -15.30 4.22 12.67
N GLU A 44 -16.44 4.21 13.35
CA GLU A 44 -16.54 3.94 14.78
C GLU A 44 -16.52 2.43 15.10
N ASP A 45 -16.22 2.10 16.36
CA ASP A 45 -16.36 0.73 16.86
C ASP A 45 -17.84 0.45 17.22
N PRO A 46 -18.53 -0.48 16.53
CA PRO A 46 -19.93 -0.78 16.81
C PRO A 46 -20.22 -1.29 18.22
N ASN A 47 -19.20 -1.77 18.95
CA ASN A 47 -19.34 -2.29 20.31
C ASN A 47 -18.87 -1.31 21.39
N ALA A 48 -18.47 -0.08 21.02
CA ALA A 48 -18.02 0.93 21.97
C ALA A 48 -19.18 1.59 22.73
N SER A 49 -18.92 2.04 23.97
CA SER A 49 -19.90 2.78 24.77
C SER A 49 -20.31 4.07 24.06
N SER A 50 -19.37 4.75 23.39
CA SER A 50 -19.65 5.97 22.65
C SER A 50 -20.67 5.77 21.52
N THR A 51 -20.53 4.68 20.77
CA THR A 51 -21.42 4.35 19.65
C THR A 51 -22.76 3.85 20.15
N LEU A 52 -22.80 3.16 21.29
CA LEU A 52 -24.04 2.85 21.99
C LEU A 52 -24.77 4.14 22.41
N VAL A 53 -24.08 5.09 23.05
CA VAL A 53 -24.65 6.39 23.44
C VAL A 53 -25.18 7.16 22.23
N ALA A 54 -24.43 7.20 21.13
CA ALA A 54 -24.88 7.83 19.89
C ALA A 54 -26.16 7.16 19.34
N ARG A 55 -26.20 5.82 19.31
CA ARG A 55 -27.37 5.05 18.86
C ARG A 55 -28.60 5.25 19.77
N LEU A 56 -28.40 5.21 21.08
CA LEU A 56 -29.46 5.45 22.06
C LEU A 56 -29.96 6.89 21.99
N GLY A 57 -29.04 7.84 21.78
CA GLY A 57 -29.35 9.24 21.50
C GLY A 57 -30.30 9.39 20.31
N ALA A 58 -29.98 8.75 19.19
CA ALA A 58 -30.80 8.78 17.99
C ALA A 58 -32.16 8.06 18.14
N THR A 59 -32.21 6.96 18.91
CA THR A 59 -33.39 6.07 18.97
C THR A 59 -34.38 6.46 20.06
N TYR A 60 -33.89 6.83 21.24
CA TYR A 60 -34.71 6.90 22.47
C TYR A 60 -34.75 8.29 23.10
N PHE A 61 -33.70 9.10 22.94
CA PHE A 61 -33.57 10.40 23.60
C PHE A 61 -33.75 11.59 22.66
N GLY A 62 -33.84 11.34 21.34
CA GLY A 62 -33.68 12.34 20.29
C GLY A 62 -32.23 12.81 20.18
N SER A 63 -31.69 12.92 18.96
CA SER A 63 -30.33 13.48 18.79
C SER A 63 -30.30 14.93 19.28
N THR A 64 -29.25 15.35 19.97
CA THR A 64 -29.05 16.79 20.27
C THR A 64 -28.50 17.51 19.04
N ASN A 65 -27.85 16.77 18.13
CA ASN A 65 -27.32 17.28 16.88
C ASN A 65 -28.43 17.40 15.83
N PRO A 66 -28.55 18.56 15.15
CA PRO A 66 -29.51 18.73 14.08
C PRO A 66 -29.11 17.90 12.85
N ASP A 67 -30.12 17.33 12.17
CA ASP A 67 -29.91 16.64 10.89
C ASP A 67 -29.50 17.64 9.80
N VAL A 68 -30.09 18.84 9.85
CA VAL A 68 -29.80 19.97 8.95
C VAL A 68 -29.65 21.24 9.77
N LEU A 69 -28.57 21.97 9.53
CA LEU A 69 -28.32 23.30 10.04
C LEU A 69 -28.44 24.28 8.87
N VAL A 70 -29.32 25.28 8.98
CA VAL A 70 -29.51 26.29 7.94
C VAL A 70 -29.00 27.62 8.44
N LEU A 71 -27.86 28.07 7.91
CA LEU A 71 -27.29 29.37 8.25
C LEU A 71 -27.89 30.44 7.35
N TYR A 72 -28.50 31.45 7.95
CA TYR A 72 -29.03 32.64 7.31
C TYR A 72 -28.10 33.81 7.59
N LYS A 73 -27.76 34.58 6.54
CA LYS A 73 -26.87 35.75 6.63
C LYS A 73 -27.48 36.95 5.90
N SER A 74 -27.34 38.14 6.49
CA SER A 74 -27.64 39.42 5.84
C SER A 74 -26.56 40.46 6.13
N ASP A 75 -26.06 41.12 5.08
CA ASP A 75 -25.07 42.20 5.23
C ASP A 75 -25.69 43.53 5.69
N THR A 76 -27.02 43.67 5.63
CA THR A 76 -27.73 44.94 5.88
C THR A 76 -28.69 44.91 7.06
N MET A 77 -29.11 43.71 7.48
CA MET A 77 -30.14 43.53 8.52
C MET A 77 -29.59 42.68 9.65
N THR A 78 -29.98 43.00 10.88
CA THR A 78 -29.67 42.19 12.05
C THR A 78 -30.78 41.16 12.33
N VAL A 79 -30.46 40.12 13.09
CA VAL A 79 -31.40 39.05 13.49
C VAL A 79 -32.60 39.60 14.28
N ASP A 80 -32.43 40.74 14.98
CA ASP A 80 -33.49 41.41 15.72
C ASP A 80 -34.39 42.31 14.83
N ASP A 81 -34.08 42.49 13.53
CA ASP A 81 -34.94 43.25 12.59
C ASP A 81 -36.23 42.45 12.28
N PRO A 82 -37.43 43.01 12.44
CA PRO A 82 -38.70 42.33 12.14
C PRO A 82 -38.79 41.79 10.72
N ARG A 83 -38.11 42.42 9.75
CA ARG A 83 -38.07 41.94 8.36
C ARG A 83 -37.20 40.69 8.22
N TYR A 84 -36.13 40.58 9.02
CA TYR A 84 -35.27 39.41 9.06
C TYR A 84 -36.04 38.23 9.67
N GLU A 85 -36.66 38.46 10.83
CA GLU A 85 -37.51 37.48 11.50
C GLU A 85 -38.64 37.01 10.59
N ALA A 86 -39.39 37.94 9.99
CA ALA A 86 -40.48 37.58 9.08
C ALA A 86 -39.99 36.73 7.90
N ALA A 87 -38.83 37.04 7.30
CA ALA A 87 -38.28 36.27 6.20
C ALA A 87 -37.94 34.83 6.62
N VAL A 88 -37.27 34.64 7.75
CA VAL A 88 -36.87 33.30 8.23
C VAL A 88 -38.07 32.52 8.76
N VAL A 89 -38.84 33.10 9.69
CA VAL A 89 -39.97 32.44 10.36
C VAL A 89 -41.05 32.02 9.35
N THR A 90 -41.39 32.87 8.38
CA THR A 90 -42.39 32.50 7.35
C THR A 90 -41.88 31.40 6.41
N THR A 91 -40.58 31.39 6.11
CA THR A 91 -39.96 30.35 5.29
C THR A 91 -40.03 29.00 5.99
N VAL A 92 -39.62 28.95 7.26
CA VAL A 92 -39.59 27.69 8.02
C VAL A 92 -40.98 27.21 8.45
N ALA A 93 -41.93 28.12 8.70
CA ALA A 93 -43.31 27.77 9.05
C ALA A 93 -44.08 27.08 7.91
N ARG A 94 -43.64 27.28 6.65
CA ARG A 94 -44.22 26.63 5.46
C ARG A 94 -43.70 25.21 5.22
N LEU A 95 -42.78 24.73 6.05
CA LEU A 95 -42.22 23.40 5.88
C LEU A 95 -43.26 22.31 6.18
N PRO A 96 -43.29 21.23 5.38
CA PRO A 96 -44.22 20.12 5.58
C PRO A 96 -43.97 19.41 6.92
N LYS A 97 -44.99 19.39 7.80
CA LYS A 97 -44.94 18.71 9.13
C LYS A 97 -44.81 17.18 9.04
N ASP A 98 -45.07 16.59 7.87
CA ASP A 98 -44.82 15.18 7.59
C ASP A 98 -43.33 14.87 7.34
N ARG A 99 -42.50 15.89 7.11
CA ARG A 99 -41.07 15.74 6.77
C ARG A 99 -40.12 16.26 7.84
N VAL A 100 -40.54 17.27 8.60
CA VAL A 100 -39.77 17.87 9.70
C VAL A 100 -40.35 17.39 11.03
N GLU A 101 -39.50 16.85 11.90
CA GLU A 101 -39.87 16.36 13.23
C GLU A 101 -39.80 17.47 14.27
N GLU A 102 -38.68 18.20 14.26
CA GLU A 102 -38.36 19.23 15.23
C GLU A 102 -37.67 20.39 14.51
N LEU A 103 -37.94 21.61 14.98
CA LEU A 103 -37.34 22.83 14.47
C LEU A 103 -37.02 23.75 15.63
N ILE A 104 -35.78 24.21 15.69
CA ILE A 104 -35.30 25.15 16.70
C ILE A 104 -34.69 26.36 15.98
N SER A 105 -35.18 27.55 16.33
CA SER A 105 -34.72 28.84 15.81
C SER A 105 -34.43 29.79 16.97
N TYR A 106 -33.68 30.87 16.69
CA TYR A 106 -33.38 31.94 17.64
C TYR A 106 -34.62 32.44 18.41
N TRP A 107 -35.73 32.68 17.69
CA TRP A 107 -36.97 33.22 18.25
C TRP A 107 -37.84 32.19 19.01
N ALA A 108 -37.47 30.90 18.98
CA ALA A 108 -38.19 29.86 19.72
C ALA A 108 -37.61 29.62 21.13
N LEU A 109 -36.48 30.24 21.46
CA LEU A 109 -35.72 30.02 22.69
C LEU A 109 -35.88 31.19 23.68
N ASP A 110 -35.67 30.92 24.97
CA ASP A 110 -35.58 31.96 26.00
C ASP A 110 -34.34 32.84 25.76
N GLU A 111 -34.36 34.11 26.20
CA GLU A 111 -33.32 35.11 25.91
C GLU A 111 -31.88 34.63 26.22
N LYS A 112 -31.69 33.80 27.26
CA LYS A 112 -30.36 33.26 27.60
C LYS A 112 -29.85 32.23 26.59
N ASP A 113 -30.73 31.37 26.08
CA ASP A 113 -30.36 30.29 25.16
C ASP A 113 -30.30 30.81 23.71
N ALA A 114 -31.14 31.80 23.38
CA ALA A 114 -31.19 32.45 22.06
C ALA A 114 -29.85 33.09 21.66
N VAL A 115 -29.10 33.65 22.61
CA VAL A 115 -27.77 34.25 22.33
C VAL A 115 -26.79 33.27 21.67
N SER A 116 -26.95 31.96 21.90
CA SER A 116 -26.10 30.94 21.26
C SER A 116 -26.47 30.62 19.80
N PHE A 117 -27.62 31.11 19.33
CA PHE A 117 -28.15 30.91 17.97
C PHE A 117 -27.99 32.15 17.06
N ALA A 118 -27.34 33.21 17.55
CA ALA A 118 -26.99 34.39 16.77
C ALA A 118 -25.46 34.61 16.78
N SER A 119 -24.94 35.13 15.68
CA SER A 119 -23.53 35.53 15.58
C SER A 119 -23.22 36.66 16.55
N ARG A 120 -21.93 36.83 16.90
CA ARG A 120 -21.43 37.90 17.76
C ARG A 120 -21.81 39.30 17.26
N ASP A 121 -21.92 39.47 15.94
CA ASP A 121 -22.32 40.71 15.27
C ASP A 121 -23.83 40.80 14.98
N LYS A 122 -24.60 39.75 15.32
CA LYS A 122 -26.05 39.62 15.09
C LYS A 122 -26.50 39.76 13.63
N HIS A 123 -25.63 39.53 12.64
CA HIS A 123 -25.98 39.51 11.22
C HIS A 123 -26.29 38.10 10.68
N GLU A 124 -25.99 37.08 11.48
CA GLU A 124 -26.20 35.68 11.12
C GLU A 124 -26.97 34.95 12.22
N THR A 125 -27.85 34.03 11.80
CA THR A 125 -28.51 33.08 12.70
C THR A 125 -28.62 31.73 12.00
N PHE A 126 -28.71 30.65 12.76
CA PHE A 126 -28.98 29.34 12.21
C PHE A 126 -30.29 28.76 12.71
N VAL A 127 -30.92 27.96 11.86
CA VAL A 127 -32.08 27.12 12.20
C VAL A 127 -31.63 25.66 12.21
N ALA A 128 -31.89 25.00 13.33
CA ALA A 128 -31.62 23.58 13.52
C ALA A 128 -32.90 22.77 13.20
N LEU A 129 -32.79 21.81 12.29
CA LEU A 129 -33.89 20.98 11.82
C LEU A 129 -33.60 19.50 12.10
N LYS A 130 -34.61 18.78 12.58
CA LYS A 130 -34.64 17.32 12.55
C LYS A 130 -35.64 16.83 11.51
N LEU A 131 -35.24 15.83 10.76
CA LEU A 131 -36.03 15.25 9.69
C LEU A 131 -36.68 13.95 10.18
N LYS A 132 -37.93 13.73 9.79
CA LYS A 132 -38.63 12.49 10.11
C LYS A 132 -38.05 11.31 9.31
N GLY A 133 -38.02 10.14 9.94
CA GLY A 133 -37.67 8.88 9.29
C GLY A 133 -36.24 8.40 9.58
N ASP A 134 -35.85 7.32 8.92
CA ASP A 134 -34.51 6.75 8.93
C ASP A 134 -33.57 7.48 7.95
N ASP A 135 -32.26 7.21 7.99
CA ASP A 135 -31.26 7.96 7.20
C ASP A 135 -31.58 8.09 5.69
N PRO A 136 -32.04 7.04 4.97
CA PRO A 136 -32.44 7.18 3.57
C PRO A 136 -33.66 8.10 3.38
N THR A 137 -34.63 8.00 4.30
CA THR A 137 -35.83 8.86 4.28
C THR A 137 -35.48 10.29 4.65
N LYS A 138 -34.56 10.51 5.60
CA LYS A 138 -34.05 11.83 5.98
C LYS A 138 -33.39 12.52 4.79
N LEU A 139 -32.53 11.82 4.04
CA LEU A 139 -31.91 12.40 2.84
C LEU A 139 -32.96 12.80 1.78
N LYS A 140 -33.95 11.94 1.54
CA LYS A 140 -35.07 12.25 0.64
C LYS A 140 -35.88 13.46 1.12
N ASN A 141 -36.19 13.50 2.42
CA ASN A 141 -36.92 14.60 3.04
C ASN A 141 -36.14 15.92 2.94
N TYR A 142 -34.82 15.89 3.15
CA TYR A 142 -33.95 17.04 2.94
C TYR A 142 -34.02 17.54 1.50
N GLN A 143 -33.89 16.66 0.52
CA GLN A 143 -33.97 17.01 -0.91
C GLN A 143 -35.31 17.68 -1.26
N ASP A 144 -36.41 17.15 -0.72
CA ASP A 144 -37.77 17.69 -0.94
C ASP A 144 -37.95 19.10 -0.34
N ILE A 145 -37.26 19.43 0.77
CA ILE A 145 -37.41 20.72 1.47
C ILE A 145 -36.30 21.73 1.18
N LYS A 146 -35.14 21.32 0.65
CA LYS A 146 -33.94 22.15 0.48
C LYS A 146 -34.22 23.47 -0.23
N GLU A 147 -34.96 23.43 -1.33
CA GLU A 147 -35.32 24.62 -2.10
C GLU A 147 -36.31 25.53 -1.35
N ARG A 148 -37.14 24.98 -0.46
CA ARG A 148 -38.10 25.72 0.35
C ARG A 148 -37.47 26.43 1.54
N LEU A 149 -36.24 26.07 1.91
CA LEU A 149 -35.49 26.67 3.02
C LEU A 149 -34.81 28.00 2.64
N LYS A 150 -34.79 28.35 1.34
CA LYS A 150 -34.22 29.62 0.86
C LYS A 150 -35.14 30.79 1.20
N ALA A 151 -34.69 31.65 2.11
CA ALA A 151 -35.44 32.84 2.52
C ALA A 151 -35.14 34.03 1.57
N PRO A 152 -36.15 34.82 1.14
CA PRO A 152 -35.94 35.96 0.27
C PRO A 152 -35.06 37.04 0.93
N GLY A 153 -34.09 37.58 0.18
CA GLY A 153 -33.21 38.66 0.65
C GLY A 153 -32.11 38.22 1.63
N LEU A 154 -31.99 36.93 1.93
CA LEU A 154 -30.97 36.36 2.80
C LEU A 154 -30.06 35.41 2.02
N THR A 155 -28.77 35.40 2.36
CA THR A 155 -27.85 34.36 1.90
C THR A 155 -28.05 33.13 2.77
N VAL A 156 -28.32 31.99 2.15
CA VAL A 156 -28.62 30.73 2.86
C VAL A 156 -27.56 29.69 2.55
N GLN A 157 -27.01 29.09 3.60
CA GLN A 157 -26.07 27.99 3.52
C GLN A 157 -26.56 26.80 4.33
N PHE A 158 -26.22 25.59 3.88
CA PHE A 158 -26.71 24.34 4.47
C PHE A 158 -25.54 23.55 5.06
N GLY A 159 -25.67 23.18 6.33
CA GLY A 159 -24.80 22.29 7.05
C GLY A 159 -25.57 21.24 7.86
N GLY A 160 -24.91 20.60 8.82
CA GLY A 160 -25.46 19.46 9.55
C GLY A 160 -25.11 18.12 8.92
N ALA A 161 -25.51 17.02 9.58
CA ALA A 161 -25.07 15.67 9.22
C ALA A 161 -25.56 15.22 7.84
N VAL A 162 -26.80 15.54 7.47
CA VAL A 162 -27.41 15.09 6.20
C VAL A 162 -26.79 15.80 4.99
N PRO A 163 -26.69 17.16 4.95
CA PRO A 163 -26.06 17.84 3.82
C PRO A 163 -24.58 17.49 3.69
N LEU A 164 -23.87 17.37 4.82
CA LEU A 164 -22.46 16.96 4.84
C LEU A 164 -22.29 15.57 4.25
N GLY A 165 -23.10 14.59 4.67
CA GLY A 165 -23.07 13.24 4.12
C GLY A 165 -23.39 13.18 2.62
N GLN A 166 -24.35 14.00 2.16
CA GLN A 166 -24.67 14.10 0.74
C GLN A 166 -23.51 14.67 -0.08
N GLU A 167 -22.98 15.84 0.31
CA GLU A 167 -21.88 16.49 -0.42
C GLU A 167 -20.65 15.60 -0.45
N PHE A 168 -20.37 14.91 0.67
CA PHE A 168 -19.30 13.92 0.74
C PHE A 168 -19.49 12.79 -0.29
N GLY A 169 -20.69 12.20 -0.38
CA GLY A 169 -20.98 11.13 -1.34
C GLY A 169 -20.95 11.58 -2.80
N GLU A 170 -21.48 12.76 -3.10
CA GLU A 170 -21.41 13.37 -4.43
C GLU A 170 -19.96 13.63 -4.84
N GLN A 171 -19.14 14.15 -3.92
CA GLN A 171 -17.73 14.42 -4.15
C GLN A 171 -16.93 13.14 -4.40
N VAL A 172 -17.14 12.07 -3.62
CA VAL A 172 -16.51 10.75 -3.88
C VAL A 172 -16.84 10.25 -5.29
N THR A 173 -18.11 10.34 -5.70
CA THR A 173 -18.54 9.90 -7.03
C THR A 173 -17.89 10.74 -8.14
N ALA A 174 -17.85 12.06 -7.97
CA ALA A 174 -17.21 12.97 -8.91
C ALA A 174 -15.69 12.74 -9.01
N ASP A 175 -15.04 12.47 -7.88
CA ASP A 175 -13.61 12.19 -7.81
C ASP A 175 -13.24 10.91 -8.59
N ILE A 176 -14.06 9.86 -8.49
CA ILE A 176 -13.87 8.61 -9.26
C ILE A 176 -13.96 8.87 -10.76
N VAL A 177 -15.03 9.55 -11.20
CA VAL A 177 -15.23 9.85 -12.63
C VAL A 177 -14.08 10.70 -13.17
N ARG A 178 -13.65 11.71 -12.41
CA ARG A 178 -12.50 12.54 -12.78
C ARG A 178 -11.21 11.73 -12.83
N ALA A 179 -10.95 10.88 -11.85
CA ALA A 179 -9.75 10.04 -11.82
C ALA A 179 -9.69 9.10 -13.03
N GLU A 180 -10.81 8.48 -13.40
CA GLU A 180 -10.88 7.61 -14.60
C GLU A 180 -10.64 8.39 -15.89
N LEU A 181 -11.29 9.56 -16.06
CA LEU A 181 -11.12 10.38 -17.26
C LEU A 181 -9.68 10.91 -17.40
N ILE A 182 -9.07 11.34 -16.30
CA ILE A 182 -7.68 11.85 -16.28
C ILE A 182 -6.68 10.73 -16.55
N THR A 183 -6.88 9.53 -16.00
CA THR A 183 -5.92 8.42 -16.15
C THR A 183 -6.05 7.65 -17.45
N ALA A 184 -7.23 7.58 -18.05
CA ALA A 184 -7.47 6.77 -19.23
C ALA A 184 -6.50 7.08 -20.39
N LEU A 185 -6.21 8.36 -20.64
CA LEU A 185 -5.31 8.79 -21.72
C LEU A 185 -3.83 8.47 -21.44
N PRO A 186 -3.22 8.89 -20.30
CA PRO A 186 -1.86 8.49 -19.93
C PRO A 186 -1.69 6.97 -19.86
N LEU A 187 -2.67 6.26 -19.28
CA LEU A 187 -2.65 4.81 -19.14
C LEU A 187 -2.66 4.13 -20.50
N LEU A 188 -3.55 4.53 -21.41
CA LEU A 188 -3.60 4.02 -22.78
C LEU A 188 -2.30 4.31 -23.54
N THR A 189 -1.77 5.53 -23.41
CA THR A 189 -0.51 5.91 -24.06
C THR A 189 0.65 5.07 -23.55
N LEU A 190 0.72 4.86 -22.24
CA LEU A 190 1.75 4.03 -21.63
C LEU A 190 1.63 2.56 -22.04
N LEU A 191 0.41 2.02 -22.09
CA LEU A 191 0.14 0.66 -22.60
C LEU A 191 0.55 0.52 -24.07
N VAL A 192 0.23 1.49 -24.93
CA VAL A 192 0.64 1.49 -26.34
C VAL A 192 2.15 1.56 -26.48
N LEU A 193 2.83 2.36 -25.64
CA LEU A 193 4.28 2.45 -25.60
C LEU A 193 4.92 1.13 -25.16
N LEU A 194 4.37 0.49 -24.13
CA LEU A 194 4.84 -0.76 -23.56
C LEU A 194 4.63 -1.95 -24.49
N PHE A 195 3.47 -2.07 -25.14
CA PHE A 195 3.16 -3.21 -26.00
C PHE A 195 3.58 -3.00 -27.45
N GLY A 196 3.60 -1.76 -27.94
CA GLY A 196 3.95 -1.40 -29.31
C GLY A 196 2.87 -1.68 -30.35
N ALA A 197 1.66 -2.03 -29.91
CA ALA A 197 0.53 -2.32 -30.77
C ALA A 197 -0.76 -1.95 -30.02
N VAL A 198 -1.65 -1.20 -30.70
CA VAL A 198 -2.93 -0.73 -30.12
C VAL A 198 -3.80 -1.89 -29.64
N VAL A 199 -3.87 -2.97 -30.43
CA VAL A 199 -4.69 -4.13 -30.08
C VAL A 199 -4.13 -4.89 -28.88
N ALA A 200 -2.81 -4.95 -28.71
CA ALA A 200 -2.21 -5.55 -27.52
C ALA A 200 -2.40 -4.67 -26.27
N ALA A 201 -2.37 -3.35 -26.45
CA ALA A 201 -2.58 -2.38 -25.38
C ALA A 201 -4.03 -2.34 -24.87
N SER A 202 -5.03 -2.70 -25.70
CA SER A 202 -6.42 -2.77 -25.26
C SER A 202 -6.75 -4.03 -24.46
N LEU A 203 -5.96 -5.11 -24.58
CA LEU A 203 -6.23 -6.36 -23.85
C LEU A 203 -6.24 -6.16 -22.32
N PRO A 204 -5.23 -5.54 -21.69
CA PRO A 204 -5.29 -5.22 -20.25
C PRO A 204 -6.48 -4.36 -19.85
N LEU A 205 -6.91 -3.41 -20.69
CA LEU A 205 -8.05 -2.54 -20.41
C LEU A 205 -9.36 -3.33 -20.36
N PHE A 206 -9.55 -4.33 -21.22
CA PHE A 206 -10.71 -5.21 -21.14
C PHE A 206 -10.73 -6.05 -19.86
N VAL A 207 -9.55 -6.51 -19.40
CA VAL A 207 -9.45 -7.27 -18.15
C VAL A 207 -9.69 -6.36 -16.95
N ALA A 208 -9.20 -5.12 -16.98
CA ALA A 208 -9.47 -4.10 -15.96
C ALA A 208 -10.97 -3.78 -15.86
N LEU A 209 -11.63 -3.54 -17.00
CA LEU A 209 -13.08 -3.29 -17.05
C LEU A 209 -13.88 -4.49 -16.54
N PHE A 210 -13.50 -5.70 -16.96
CA PHE A 210 -14.08 -6.94 -16.44
C PHE A 210 -13.92 -7.06 -14.92
N SER A 211 -12.73 -6.73 -14.41
CA SER A 211 -12.43 -6.80 -12.98
C SER A 211 -13.23 -5.79 -12.17
N MET A 212 -13.39 -4.58 -12.67
CA MET A 212 -14.19 -3.54 -12.04
C MET A 212 -15.67 -3.93 -12.00
N ILE A 213 -16.24 -4.38 -13.14
CA ILE A 213 -17.64 -4.82 -13.22
C ILE A 213 -17.90 -6.01 -12.30
N GLY A 214 -17.02 -7.02 -12.34
CA GLY A 214 -17.16 -8.19 -11.47
C GLY A 214 -16.96 -7.85 -9.99
N GLY A 215 -16.04 -6.92 -9.67
CA GLY A 215 -15.83 -6.40 -8.32
C GLY A 215 -17.10 -5.73 -7.77
N LEU A 216 -17.75 -4.88 -8.58
CA LEU A 216 -19.04 -4.25 -8.23
C LEU A 216 -20.14 -5.28 -8.01
N ALA A 217 -20.23 -6.30 -8.87
CA ALA A 217 -21.23 -7.36 -8.72
C ALA A 217 -21.03 -8.15 -7.41
N VAL A 218 -19.79 -8.54 -7.10
CA VAL A 218 -19.49 -9.22 -5.83
C VAL A 218 -19.76 -8.30 -4.64
N LEU A 219 -19.41 -7.01 -4.74
CA LEU A 219 -19.73 -6.05 -3.69
C LEU A 219 -21.24 -5.91 -3.49
N HIS A 220 -22.02 -5.94 -4.57
CA HIS A 220 -23.47 -5.96 -4.49
C HIS A 220 -23.98 -7.22 -3.75
N ILE A 221 -23.39 -8.40 -3.96
CA ILE A 221 -23.68 -9.61 -3.16
C ILE A 221 -23.40 -9.35 -1.67
N VAL A 222 -22.28 -8.72 -1.34
CA VAL A 222 -21.90 -8.42 0.05
C VAL A 222 -22.95 -7.52 0.72
N THR A 223 -23.57 -6.58 0.00
CA THR A 223 -24.61 -5.69 0.56
C THR A 223 -25.85 -6.42 1.10
N TYR A 224 -26.06 -7.69 0.74
CA TYR A 224 -27.16 -8.48 1.30
C TYR A 224 -26.85 -9.07 2.68
N ALA A 225 -25.57 -9.19 3.03
CA ALA A 225 -25.12 -9.77 4.30
C ALA A 225 -24.50 -8.74 5.25
N ALA A 226 -23.94 -7.65 4.72
CA ALA A 226 -23.31 -6.60 5.49
C ALA A 226 -23.52 -5.24 4.84
N ASP A 227 -23.59 -4.19 5.65
CA ASP A 227 -23.55 -2.81 5.15
C ASP A 227 -22.21 -2.55 4.45
N VAL A 228 -22.20 -1.74 3.39
CA VAL A 228 -21.00 -1.42 2.62
C VAL A 228 -20.79 0.09 2.56
N THR A 229 -19.55 0.54 2.82
CA THR A 229 -19.18 1.96 2.76
C THR A 229 -18.98 2.42 1.31
N SER A 230 -19.27 3.69 1.02
CA SER A 230 -19.04 4.27 -0.32
C SER A 230 -17.56 4.25 -0.75
N PHE A 231 -16.63 4.33 0.21
CA PHE A 231 -15.18 4.24 -0.06
C PHE A 231 -14.73 2.87 -0.59
N ALA A 232 -15.53 1.81 -0.41
CA ALA A 232 -15.23 0.51 -0.98
C ALA A 232 -15.08 0.58 -2.51
N LEU A 233 -15.80 1.51 -3.15
CA LEU A 233 -15.75 1.72 -4.58
C LEU A 233 -14.36 2.19 -5.05
N GLU A 234 -13.72 3.09 -4.31
CA GLU A 234 -12.37 3.59 -4.63
C GLU A 234 -11.35 2.45 -4.66
N VAL A 235 -11.45 1.52 -3.71
CA VAL A 235 -10.57 0.34 -3.69
C VAL A 235 -10.87 -0.61 -4.83
N VAL A 236 -12.15 -0.82 -5.19
CA VAL A 236 -12.54 -1.64 -6.35
C VAL A 236 -11.97 -1.06 -7.65
N THR A 237 -12.08 0.26 -7.86
CA THR A 237 -11.62 0.90 -9.09
C THR A 237 -10.10 0.91 -9.18
N MET A 238 -9.43 1.35 -8.12
CA MET A 238 -7.98 1.49 -8.06
C MET A 238 -7.25 0.14 -8.11
N MET A 239 -7.63 -0.82 -7.26
CA MET A 239 -7.03 -2.17 -7.29
C MET A 239 -7.46 -2.93 -8.53
N GLY A 240 -8.72 -2.81 -8.94
CA GLY A 240 -9.27 -3.55 -10.07
C GLY A 240 -8.57 -3.20 -11.36
N VAL A 241 -8.36 -1.91 -11.62
CA VAL A 241 -7.61 -1.47 -12.80
C VAL A 241 -6.13 -1.84 -12.67
N GLY A 242 -5.52 -1.51 -11.53
CA GLY A 242 -4.10 -1.72 -11.30
C GLY A 242 -3.64 -3.18 -11.41
N LEU A 243 -4.22 -4.05 -10.59
CA LEU A 243 -3.85 -5.48 -10.55
C LEU A 243 -4.23 -6.21 -11.83
N ALA A 244 -5.39 -5.90 -12.42
CA ALA A 244 -5.81 -6.53 -13.67
C ALA A 244 -4.84 -6.21 -14.81
N ILE A 245 -4.35 -4.97 -14.87
CA ILE A 245 -3.35 -4.57 -15.86
C ILE A 245 -2.04 -5.31 -15.60
N ASP A 246 -1.57 -5.31 -14.36
CA ASP A 246 -0.29 -5.92 -13.98
C ASP A 246 -0.27 -7.43 -14.28
N TYR A 247 -1.31 -8.15 -13.87
CA TYR A 247 -1.47 -9.56 -14.18
C TYR A 247 -1.55 -9.79 -15.70
N SER A 248 -2.19 -8.87 -16.44
CA SER A 248 -2.25 -8.95 -17.89
C SER A 248 -0.88 -8.76 -18.54
N LEU A 249 -0.07 -7.81 -18.07
CA LEU A 249 1.30 -7.62 -18.55
C LEU A 249 2.12 -8.90 -18.39
N PHE A 250 2.00 -9.55 -17.24
CA PHE A 250 2.76 -10.75 -16.93
C PHE A 250 2.36 -11.94 -17.83
N ILE A 251 1.05 -12.19 -17.99
CA ILE A 251 0.54 -13.23 -18.90
C ILE A 251 0.95 -12.95 -20.35
N ILE A 252 0.77 -11.72 -20.85
CA ILE A 252 1.10 -11.40 -22.24
C ILE A 252 2.61 -11.51 -22.49
N SER A 253 3.43 -11.06 -21.54
CA SER A 253 4.89 -11.17 -21.62
C SER A 253 5.32 -12.64 -21.69
N ARG A 254 4.81 -13.47 -20.78
CA ARG A 254 5.14 -14.90 -20.75
C ARG A 254 4.61 -15.64 -21.98
N PHE A 255 3.41 -15.35 -22.44
CA PHE A 255 2.86 -15.92 -23.66
C PHE A 255 3.72 -15.60 -24.90
N ARG A 256 4.22 -14.36 -25.00
CA ARG A 256 5.13 -13.97 -26.08
C ARG A 256 6.46 -14.71 -26.00
N GLU A 257 7.00 -14.90 -24.81
CA GLU A 257 8.24 -15.65 -24.58
C GLU A 257 8.10 -17.13 -24.98
N GLU A 258 7.06 -17.81 -24.48
CA GLU A 258 6.81 -19.23 -24.80
C GLU A 258 6.50 -19.45 -26.29
N LEU A 259 5.76 -18.52 -26.91
CA LEU A 259 5.49 -18.59 -28.34
C LEU A 259 6.77 -18.43 -29.17
N GLN A 260 7.69 -17.54 -28.77
CA GLN A 260 8.99 -17.37 -29.44
C GLN A 260 9.87 -18.61 -29.28
N ARG A 261 9.92 -19.21 -28.08
CA ARG A 261 10.63 -20.48 -27.85
C ARG A 261 10.09 -21.61 -28.72
N GLY A 262 8.77 -21.77 -28.76
CA GLY A 262 8.13 -22.79 -29.60
C GLY A 262 8.39 -22.58 -31.09
N MET A 263 8.32 -21.33 -31.57
CA MET A 263 8.66 -21.00 -32.97
C MET A 263 10.12 -21.31 -33.29
N ALA A 264 11.06 -21.00 -32.39
CA ALA A 264 12.48 -21.28 -32.57
C ALA A 264 12.76 -22.80 -32.61
N ALA A 265 12.16 -23.56 -31.69
CA ALA A 265 12.31 -25.01 -31.63
C ALA A 265 11.77 -25.72 -32.88
N GLN A 266 10.68 -25.23 -33.47
CA GLN A 266 10.08 -25.79 -34.69
C GLN A 266 10.57 -25.11 -35.99
N GLY A 267 11.56 -24.20 -35.92
CA GLY A 267 12.10 -23.52 -37.09
C GLY A 267 11.12 -22.60 -37.83
N VAL A 268 10.04 -22.15 -37.17
CA VAL A 268 9.01 -21.32 -37.79
C VAL A 268 9.47 -19.85 -37.82
N PRO A 269 9.57 -19.21 -39.01
CA PRO A 269 10.09 -17.85 -39.12
C PRO A 269 9.11 -16.80 -38.55
N PRO A 270 9.62 -15.80 -37.81
CA PRO A 270 8.78 -14.75 -37.24
C PRO A 270 8.22 -13.78 -38.29
N GLY A 271 7.06 -13.20 -38.01
CA GLY A 271 6.48 -12.11 -38.80
C GLY A 271 5.50 -12.58 -39.87
N LYS A 272 5.62 -12.03 -41.09
CA LYS A 272 4.71 -12.32 -42.21
C LYS A 272 5.48 -12.98 -43.35
N PRO A 273 5.92 -14.25 -43.21
CA PRO A 273 6.77 -14.93 -44.20
C PRO A 273 6.12 -14.97 -45.59
N TRP A 274 4.79 -15.12 -45.66
CA TRP A 274 4.02 -15.09 -46.92
C TRP A 274 4.14 -13.77 -47.71
N LYS A 275 4.61 -12.67 -47.11
CA LYS A 275 4.86 -11.43 -47.86
C LYS A 275 6.09 -11.50 -48.76
N ARG A 276 6.93 -12.53 -48.62
CA ARG A 276 8.09 -12.77 -49.50
C ARG A 276 7.66 -13.38 -50.85
N GLU A 277 6.50 -14.04 -50.88
CA GLU A 277 5.93 -14.63 -52.09
C GLU A 277 5.40 -13.57 -53.05
N ARG A 278 5.83 -13.66 -54.32
CA ARG A 278 5.38 -12.75 -55.40
C ARG A 278 3.99 -13.09 -55.90
N ASP A 279 3.65 -14.37 -55.98
CA ASP A 279 2.36 -14.82 -56.52
C ASP A 279 1.22 -14.77 -55.49
N LYS A 280 -0.01 -14.45 -55.95
CA LYS A 280 -1.19 -14.27 -55.09
C LYS A 280 -1.72 -15.60 -54.55
N GLN A 281 -1.64 -16.69 -55.31
CA GLN A 281 -2.05 -18.03 -54.85
C GLN A 281 -0.99 -18.62 -53.92
N ALA A 282 0.30 -18.52 -54.27
CA ALA A 282 1.41 -18.92 -53.41
C ALA A 282 1.38 -18.17 -52.06
N ARG A 283 1.09 -16.87 -52.07
CA ARG A 283 0.91 -16.07 -50.85
C ARG A 283 -0.26 -16.55 -49.99
N LYS A 284 -1.38 -16.96 -50.60
CA LYS A 284 -2.53 -17.51 -49.87
C LYS A 284 -2.19 -18.87 -49.26
N ALA A 285 -1.51 -19.75 -50.00
CA ALA A 285 -1.06 -21.05 -49.54
C ALA A 285 -0.05 -20.94 -48.39
N ALA A 286 0.99 -20.13 -48.55
CA ALA A 286 1.99 -19.85 -47.50
C ALA A 286 1.37 -19.25 -46.24
N LYS A 287 0.36 -18.38 -46.39
CA LYS A 287 -0.40 -17.85 -45.26
C LYS A 287 -1.24 -18.93 -44.55
N LYS A 288 -1.82 -19.88 -45.29
CA LYS A 288 -2.58 -21.00 -44.74
C LYS A 288 -1.66 -21.97 -43.98
N ALA A 289 -0.56 -22.41 -44.60
CA ALA A 289 0.44 -23.29 -44.00
C ALA A 289 1.05 -22.69 -42.72
N HIS A 290 1.43 -21.41 -42.75
CA HIS A 290 1.93 -20.73 -41.54
C HIS A 290 0.88 -20.64 -40.42
N ARG A 291 -0.41 -20.50 -40.76
CA ARG A 291 -1.49 -20.47 -39.77
C ARG A 291 -1.74 -21.84 -39.15
N GLU A 292 -1.61 -22.90 -39.95
CA GLU A 292 -1.73 -24.29 -39.49
C GLU A 292 -0.56 -24.66 -38.57
N ALA A 293 0.68 -24.33 -38.93
CA ALA A 293 1.85 -24.52 -38.09
C ALA A 293 1.79 -23.74 -36.76
N MET A 294 1.25 -22.52 -36.78
CA MET A 294 1.13 -21.67 -35.59
C MET A 294 0.04 -22.10 -34.61
N ARG A 295 -0.91 -22.97 -35.01
CA ARG A 295 -2.04 -23.35 -34.17
C ARG A 295 -1.63 -24.23 -32.96
N PRO A 296 -0.91 -25.36 -33.13
CA PRO A 296 -0.45 -26.16 -32.00
C PRO A 296 0.54 -25.39 -31.12
N LEU A 297 1.46 -24.63 -31.74
CA LEU A 297 2.42 -23.77 -31.02
C LEU A 297 1.76 -22.77 -30.06
N ARG A 298 0.62 -22.18 -30.46
CA ARG A 298 -0.12 -21.27 -29.59
C ARG A 298 -0.83 -21.98 -28.46
N GLU A 299 -1.33 -23.17 -28.71
CA GLU A 299 -1.95 -23.98 -27.67
C GLU A 299 -0.94 -24.36 -26.59
N ASP A 300 0.22 -24.85 -27.02
CA ASP A 300 1.32 -25.21 -26.12
C ASP A 300 1.86 -23.99 -25.38
N ALA A 301 2.05 -22.87 -26.08
CA ALA A 301 2.48 -21.62 -25.45
C ALA A 301 1.47 -21.12 -24.42
N LEU A 302 0.16 -21.22 -24.69
CA LEU A 302 -0.89 -20.81 -23.75
C LEU A 302 -0.94 -21.74 -22.53
N ALA A 303 -0.81 -23.04 -22.74
CA ALA A 303 -0.77 -24.04 -21.67
C ALA A 303 0.46 -23.86 -20.77
N ALA A 304 1.65 -23.65 -21.35
CA ALA A 304 2.89 -23.38 -20.62
C ALA A 304 2.83 -22.05 -19.85
N THR A 305 2.20 -21.03 -20.45
CA THR A 305 1.99 -19.72 -19.79
C THR A 305 1.11 -19.86 -18.56
N LEU A 306 -0.01 -20.59 -18.65
CA LEU A 306 -0.90 -20.78 -17.50
C LEU A 306 -0.28 -21.66 -16.41
N ALA A 307 0.50 -22.68 -16.78
CA ALA A 307 1.22 -23.51 -15.82
C ALA A 307 2.29 -22.74 -15.02
N THR A 308 2.87 -21.69 -15.59
CA THR A 308 3.95 -20.91 -14.97
C THR A 308 3.46 -19.55 -14.45
N ALA A 309 3.16 -18.62 -15.35
CA ALA A 309 2.70 -17.28 -15.01
C ALA A 309 1.31 -17.29 -14.37
N GLY A 310 0.39 -18.13 -14.87
CA GLY A 310 -0.95 -18.26 -14.29
C GLY A 310 -0.91 -18.73 -12.83
N ARG A 311 -0.06 -19.72 -12.51
CA ARG A 311 0.16 -20.17 -11.13
C ARG A 311 0.71 -19.04 -10.25
N THR A 312 1.71 -18.32 -10.76
CA THR A 312 2.33 -17.21 -10.00
C THR A 312 1.30 -16.13 -9.68
N ILE A 313 0.42 -15.79 -10.64
CA ILE A 313 -0.69 -14.84 -10.43
C ILE A 313 -1.71 -15.35 -9.42
N MET A 314 -2.06 -16.64 -9.42
CA MET A 314 -2.98 -17.19 -8.42
C MET A 314 -2.40 -17.11 -7.01
N VAL A 315 -1.13 -17.48 -6.83
CA VAL A 315 -0.44 -17.39 -5.53
C VAL A 315 -0.33 -15.94 -5.07
N SER A 316 0.05 -15.06 -5.99
CA SER A 316 0.12 -13.63 -5.76
C SER A 316 -1.23 -13.06 -5.31
N GLY A 317 -2.31 -13.32 -6.07
CA GLY A 317 -3.65 -12.87 -5.73
C GLY A 317 -4.18 -13.42 -4.39
N VAL A 318 -3.92 -14.69 -4.08
CA VAL A 318 -4.27 -15.26 -2.76
C VAL A 318 -3.49 -14.57 -1.64
N THR A 319 -2.21 -14.22 -1.88
CA THR A 319 -1.39 -13.50 -0.92
C THR A 319 -1.91 -12.08 -0.67
N VAL A 320 -2.27 -11.34 -1.73
CA VAL A 320 -2.89 -10.01 -1.61
C VAL A 320 -4.24 -10.10 -0.88
N SER A 321 -5.08 -11.08 -1.23
CA SER A 321 -6.36 -11.29 -0.54
C SER A 321 -6.17 -11.67 0.93
N ALA A 322 -5.15 -12.44 1.29
CA ALA A 322 -4.84 -12.74 2.69
C ALA A 322 -4.43 -11.49 3.47
N ALA A 323 -3.66 -10.59 2.86
CA ALA A 323 -3.32 -9.30 3.47
C ALA A 323 -4.56 -8.42 3.71
N LEU A 324 -5.44 -8.33 2.72
CA LEU A 324 -6.69 -7.58 2.81
C LEU A 324 -7.70 -8.21 3.77
N ALA A 325 -7.69 -9.54 3.93
CA ALA A 325 -8.50 -10.24 4.93
C ALA A 325 -8.11 -9.85 6.36
N GLY A 326 -6.89 -9.36 6.59
CA GLY A 326 -6.50 -8.77 7.88
C GLY A 326 -7.40 -7.60 8.30
N LEU A 327 -7.93 -6.83 7.35
CA LEU A 327 -8.86 -5.73 7.64
C LEU A 327 -10.20 -6.21 8.22
N LEU A 328 -10.56 -7.49 8.01
CA LEU A 328 -11.79 -8.07 8.55
C LEU A 328 -11.74 -8.28 10.06
N LEU A 329 -10.53 -8.27 10.64
CA LEU A 329 -10.33 -8.40 12.10
C LEU A 329 -10.64 -7.11 12.86
N PHE A 330 -10.73 -5.98 12.16
CA PHE A 330 -11.14 -4.71 12.74
C PHE A 330 -12.66 -4.65 12.85
N PRO A 331 -13.22 -4.14 13.96
CA PRO A 331 -14.67 -4.07 14.11
C PRO A 331 -15.32 -2.96 13.26
N GLN A 332 -14.55 -1.96 12.82
CA GLN A 332 -15.01 -0.82 12.01
C GLN A 332 -15.56 -1.30 10.66
N MET A 333 -16.78 -0.86 10.33
CA MET A 333 -17.41 -1.18 9.04
C MET A 333 -16.56 -0.70 7.86
N PHE A 334 -15.96 0.48 7.97
CA PHE A 334 -15.08 1.07 6.97
C PHE A 334 -13.96 0.09 6.58
N LEU A 335 -13.19 -0.42 7.54
CA LEU A 335 -12.07 -1.34 7.28
C LEU A 335 -12.55 -2.69 6.77
N ARG A 336 -13.58 -3.28 7.40
CA ARG A 336 -14.09 -4.61 7.00
C ARG A 336 -14.58 -4.64 5.56
N THR A 337 -15.39 -3.66 5.20
CA THR A 337 -16.06 -3.63 3.89
C THR A 337 -15.10 -3.33 2.77
N ILE A 338 -14.11 -2.46 3.01
CA ILE A 338 -13.00 -2.24 2.08
C ILE A 338 -12.14 -3.50 1.94
N GLY A 339 -11.86 -4.22 3.03
CA GLY A 339 -11.20 -5.53 2.98
C GLY A 339 -11.94 -6.51 2.07
N LEU A 340 -13.26 -6.65 2.23
CA LEU A 340 -14.11 -7.49 1.38
C LEU A 340 -14.08 -7.04 -0.08
N ALA A 341 -14.22 -5.74 -0.33
CA ALA A 341 -14.21 -5.16 -1.66
C ALA A 341 -12.87 -5.39 -2.38
N GLY A 342 -11.76 -5.22 -1.67
CA GLY A 342 -10.42 -5.50 -2.16
C GLY A 342 -10.22 -6.99 -2.47
N ILE A 343 -10.61 -7.90 -1.56
CA ILE A 343 -10.52 -9.36 -1.79
C ILE A 343 -11.32 -9.76 -3.04
N ALA A 344 -12.57 -9.30 -3.12
CA ALA A 344 -13.45 -9.56 -4.26
C ALA A 344 -12.80 -9.09 -5.57
N THR A 345 -12.30 -7.86 -5.59
CA THR A 345 -11.67 -7.26 -6.76
C THR A 345 -10.42 -8.01 -7.20
N VAL A 346 -9.53 -8.36 -6.25
CA VAL A 346 -8.32 -9.15 -6.54
C VAL A 346 -8.68 -10.51 -7.14
N MET A 347 -9.66 -11.20 -6.56
CA MET A 347 -10.08 -12.53 -7.04
C MET A 347 -10.69 -12.47 -8.44
N VAL A 348 -11.52 -11.45 -8.73
CA VAL A 348 -12.04 -11.23 -10.08
C VAL A 348 -10.92 -10.86 -11.05
N ALA A 349 -9.93 -10.06 -10.64
CA ALA A 349 -8.75 -9.74 -11.47
C ALA A 349 -7.94 -11.00 -11.81
N VAL A 350 -7.70 -11.89 -10.83
CA VAL A 350 -7.03 -13.19 -11.04
C VAL A 350 -7.82 -14.05 -12.03
N PHE A 351 -9.15 -14.11 -11.88
CA PHE A 351 -10.02 -14.83 -12.81
C PHE A 351 -9.95 -14.23 -14.22
N GLY A 352 -10.02 -12.89 -14.34
CA GLY A 352 -9.88 -12.18 -15.60
C GLY A 352 -8.54 -12.45 -16.29
N ALA A 353 -7.44 -12.42 -15.54
CA ALA A 353 -6.10 -12.67 -16.06
C ALA A 353 -5.85 -14.14 -16.45
N THR A 354 -6.48 -15.10 -15.77
CA THR A 354 -6.27 -16.54 -16.01
C THR A 354 -7.31 -17.17 -16.94
N VAL A 355 -8.45 -16.52 -17.19
CA VAL A 355 -9.53 -17.04 -18.03
C VAL A 355 -9.84 -16.11 -19.20
N LEU A 356 -10.22 -14.86 -18.94
CA LEU A 356 -10.62 -13.91 -19.99
C LEU A 356 -9.44 -13.56 -20.91
N LEU A 357 -8.29 -13.21 -20.35
CA LEU A 357 -7.14 -12.80 -21.14
C LEU A 357 -6.61 -13.93 -22.06
N PRO A 358 -6.39 -15.17 -21.57
CA PRO A 358 -6.08 -16.31 -22.44
C PRO A 358 -7.11 -16.56 -23.53
N THR A 359 -8.40 -16.37 -23.22
CA THR A 359 -9.48 -16.49 -24.20
C THR A 359 -9.34 -15.44 -25.31
N LEU A 360 -9.06 -14.18 -24.95
CA LEU A 360 -8.81 -13.10 -25.91
C LEU A 360 -7.55 -13.38 -26.75
N LEU A 361 -6.44 -13.80 -26.14
CA LEU A 361 -5.21 -14.16 -26.85
C LEU A 361 -5.44 -15.30 -27.85
N ALA A 362 -6.19 -16.33 -27.45
CA ALA A 362 -6.54 -17.46 -28.31
C ALA A 362 -7.44 -17.06 -29.50
N LEU A 363 -8.31 -16.06 -29.35
CA LEU A 363 -9.19 -15.55 -30.40
C LEU A 363 -8.46 -14.60 -31.36
N LEU A 364 -7.68 -13.66 -30.82
CA LEU A 364 -6.99 -12.65 -31.60
C LEU A 364 -5.85 -13.27 -32.42
N GLY A 365 -5.14 -14.25 -31.87
CA GLY A 365 -4.03 -14.93 -32.56
C GLY A 365 -3.01 -13.93 -33.13
N PRO A 366 -2.76 -13.88 -34.45
CA PRO A 366 -1.80 -12.95 -35.03
C PRO A 366 -2.29 -11.49 -35.06
N ARG A 367 -3.57 -11.23 -34.75
CA ARG A 367 -4.16 -9.88 -34.73
C ARG A 367 -3.79 -9.09 -33.47
N VAL A 368 -3.19 -9.72 -32.46
CA VAL A 368 -2.66 -9.03 -31.26
C VAL A 368 -1.63 -7.96 -31.65
N GLU A 369 -0.89 -8.19 -32.74
CA GLU A 369 0.05 -7.23 -33.32
C GLU A 369 -0.62 -6.22 -34.30
N GLY A 370 -1.94 -6.09 -34.24
CA GLY A 370 -2.72 -5.11 -35.00
C GLY A 370 -2.45 -3.68 -34.50
N GLY A 371 -2.35 -2.71 -35.42
CA GLY A 371 -2.01 -1.33 -35.05
C GLY A 371 -0.57 -1.19 -34.54
N ARG A 372 0.36 -1.99 -35.06
CA ARG A 372 1.78 -1.97 -34.72
C ARG A 372 2.42 -0.61 -35.02
N MET A 373 3.05 -0.01 -34.01
CA MET A 373 3.63 1.32 -34.12
C MET A 373 5.04 1.28 -34.75
N PRO A 374 5.40 2.23 -35.63
CA PRO A 374 6.65 2.18 -36.41
C PRO A 374 7.92 2.23 -35.56
N TRP A 375 7.89 2.84 -34.35
CA TRP A 375 9.06 2.94 -33.46
C TRP A 375 9.50 1.60 -32.84
N ARG A 376 8.63 0.58 -32.87
CA ARG A 376 8.91 -0.75 -32.29
C ARG A 376 9.19 -1.82 -33.36
N ARG A 377 9.45 -1.42 -34.60
CA ARG A 377 9.94 -2.34 -35.64
C ARG A 377 11.26 -2.95 -35.16
N PRO A 378 11.41 -4.29 -35.19
CA PRO A 378 12.69 -4.90 -34.84
C PRO A 378 13.69 -4.48 -35.92
N THR A 379 14.53 -3.49 -35.60
CA THR A 379 15.81 -3.37 -36.28
C THR A 379 16.61 -4.59 -35.89
N SER A 380 17.16 -5.30 -36.87
CA SER A 380 17.94 -6.54 -36.70
C SER A 380 18.96 -6.47 -35.55
N LYS A 381 19.53 -5.29 -35.31
CA LYS A 381 20.48 -5.01 -34.21
C LYS A 381 19.89 -5.06 -32.78
N ARG A 382 18.58 -4.89 -32.60
CA ARG A 382 17.92 -4.90 -31.27
C ARG A 382 17.41 -6.28 -30.86
N ALA A 383 17.14 -7.15 -31.84
CA ALA A 383 16.77 -8.55 -31.64
C ALA A 383 17.98 -9.44 -31.27
N GLN A 384 19.19 -8.92 -31.45
CA GLN A 384 20.47 -9.60 -31.26
C GLN A 384 21.23 -9.08 -30.03
N ARG A 385 20.54 -8.37 -29.13
CA ARG A 385 21.15 -7.80 -27.93
C ARG A 385 21.22 -8.89 -26.87
N ASP A 386 22.43 -9.35 -26.54
CA ASP A 386 22.68 -10.39 -25.55
C ASP A 386 21.91 -10.12 -24.26
N HIS A 387 21.24 -11.16 -23.75
CA HIS A 387 20.47 -11.13 -22.51
C HIS A 387 21.34 -10.69 -21.32
N ASP A 388 22.65 -10.86 -21.38
CA ASP A 388 23.61 -10.51 -20.32
C ASP A 388 24.12 -9.05 -20.36
N SER A 389 23.58 -8.18 -21.24
CA SER A 389 24.07 -6.79 -21.41
C SER A 389 23.10 -5.68 -20.96
N GLY A 390 21.93 -6.06 -20.41
CA GLY A 390 20.87 -5.10 -20.05
C GLY A 390 21.19 -4.19 -18.86
N PHE A 391 20.43 -3.09 -18.74
CA PHE A 391 20.52 -2.19 -17.57
C PHE A 391 20.27 -2.93 -16.26
N TRP A 392 19.21 -3.74 -16.20
CA TRP A 392 18.82 -4.51 -15.02
C TRP A 392 19.85 -5.58 -14.65
N TYR A 393 20.43 -6.26 -15.64
CA TYR A 393 21.55 -7.17 -15.43
C TYR A 393 22.74 -6.47 -14.78
N ARG A 394 23.16 -5.31 -15.33
CA ARG A 394 24.28 -4.52 -14.79
C ARG A 394 24.00 -4.01 -13.37
N LEU A 395 22.78 -3.55 -13.11
CA LEU A 395 22.37 -3.11 -11.77
C LEU A 395 22.42 -4.27 -10.78
N GLY A 396 21.78 -5.40 -11.09
CA GLY A 396 21.79 -6.58 -10.25
C GLY A 396 23.20 -7.11 -10.01
N HIS A 397 24.05 -7.12 -11.04
CA HIS A 397 25.45 -7.53 -10.92
C HIS A 397 26.27 -6.56 -10.06
N SER A 398 26.07 -5.24 -10.20
CA SER A 398 26.72 -4.22 -9.37
C SER A 398 26.35 -4.36 -7.90
N VAL A 399 25.05 -4.51 -7.61
CA VAL A 399 24.55 -4.71 -6.24
C VAL A 399 25.09 -6.02 -5.66
N MET A 400 25.17 -7.10 -6.45
CA MET A 400 25.74 -8.38 -6.03
C MET A 400 27.26 -8.32 -5.78
N LYS A 401 27.98 -7.44 -6.48
CA LYS A 401 29.42 -7.25 -6.32
C LYS A 401 29.74 -6.42 -5.07
N HIS A 402 28.94 -5.38 -4.80
CA HIS A 402 29.14 -4.46 -3.69
C HIS A 402 27.87 -4.29 -2.84
N PRO A 403 27.39 -5.34 -2.12
CA PRO A 403 26.09 -5.30 -1.44
C PRO A 403 26.02 -4.33 -0.26
N LEU A 404 27.13 -4.14 0.48
CA LEU A 404 27.18 -3.31 1.69
C LEU A 404 26.88 -1.82 1.45
N PRO A 405 27.50 -1.12 0.48
CA PRO A 405 27.19 0.29 0.23
C PRO A 405 25.74 0.51 -0.21
N TYR A 406 25.21 -0.33 -1.11
CA TYR A 406 23.81 -0.21 -1.54
C TYR A 406 22.85 -0.45 -0.37
N PHE A 407 23.10 -1.49 0.45
CA PHE A 407 22.30 -1.77 1.63
C PHE A 407 22.31 -0.61 2.63
N ALA A 408 23.50 -0.09 2.97
CA ALA A 408 23.64 1.00 3.93
C ALA A 408 22.97 2.29 3.43
N VAL A 409 23.19 2.69 2.18
CA VAL A 409 22.59 3.89 1.59
C VAL A 409 21.07 3.78 1.56
N VAL A 410 20.52 2.65 1.11
CA VAL A 410 19.06 2.46 1.08
C VAL A 410 18.48 2.47 2.49
N LEU A 411 19.12 1.81 3.46
CA LEU A 411 18.64 1.79 4.84
C LEU A 411 18.67 3.17 5.49
N VAL A 412 19.67 4.01 5.19
CA VAL A 412 19.72 5.41 5.63
C VAL A 412 18.56 6.21 5.00
N ILE A 413 18.31 6.06 3.70
CA ILE A 413 17.19 6.74 3.03
C ILE A 413 15.85 6.33 3.67
N LEU A 414 15.62 5.03 3.87
CA LEU A 414 14.41 4.52 4.50
C LEU A 414 14.27 5.02 5.96
N GLY A 415 15.37 5.05 6.72
CA GLY A 415 15.38 5.56 8.08
C GLY A 415 15.05 7.06 8.17
N VAL A 416 15.60 7.88 7.27
CA VAL A 416 15.27 9.31 7.16
C VAL A 416 13.80 9.50 6.80
N MET A 417 13.29 8.72 5.84
CA MET A 417 11.87 8.76 5.46
C MET A 417 10.95 8.29 6.58
N PHE A 418 11.38 7.37 7.45
CA PHE A 418 10.63 6.89 8.60
C PHE A 418 10.59 7.91 9.76
N GLY A 419 11.61 8.76 9.91
CA GLY A 419 11.74 9.70 11.04
C GLY A 419 10.47 10.49 11.41
N PRO A 420 9.74 11.11 10.45
CA PRO A 420 8.51 11.84 10.74
C PRO A 420 7.41 10.97 11.39
N PHE A 421 7.36 9.67 11.08
CA PHE A 421 6.34 8.76 11.62
C PHE A 421 6.41 8.63 13.15
N LEU A 422 7.58 8.86 13.75
CA LEU A 422 7.75 8.85 15.20
C LEU A 422 6.94 9.95 15.90
N HIS A 423 6.51 10.98 15.18
CA HIS A 423 5.74 12.11 15.70
C HIS A 423 4.30 12.12 15.15
N VAL A 424 3.79 10.96 14.74
CA VAL A 424 2.43 10.84 14.20
C VAL A 424 1.39 11.27 15.24
N GLN A 425 0.49 12.15 14.83
CA GLN A 425 -0.69 12.54 15.61
C GLN A 425 -1.93 12.05 14.88
N PHE A 426 -2.79 11.32 15.58
CA PHE A 426 -4.02 10.79 14.99
C PHE A 426 -5.19 11.76 15.21
N GLY A 427 -5.77 12.22 14.12
CA GLY A 427 -6.91 13.15 14.13
C GLY A 427 -8.24 12.47 13.77
N SER A 428 -9.35 13.15 14.06
CA SER A 428 -10.69 12.76 13.61
C SER A 428 -11.02 13.37 12.24
N ILE A 429 -12.09 12.86 11.63
CA ILE A 429 -12.65 13.41 10.40
C ILE A 429 -13.53 14.60 10.77
N ASP A 430 -13.13 15.79 10.33
CA ASP A 430 -13.84 17.06 10.52
C ASP A 430 -14.13 17.70 9.15
N ALA A 431 -14.96 18.73 9.07
CA ALA A 431 -15.38 19.39 7.83
C ALA A 431 -14.21 19.85 6.94
N ARG A 432 -13.02 20.04 7.53
CA ARG A 432 -11.76 20.35 6.84
C ARG A 432 -11.31 19.29 5.82
N VAL A 433 -11.87 18.08 5.85
CA VAL A 433 -11.60 17.05 4.82
C VAL A 433 -12.18 17.42 3.46
N LEU A 434 -13.23 18.26 3.42
CA LEU A 434 -13.83 18.78 2.18
C LEU A 434 -13.00 19.94 1.60
N PRO A 435 -13.13 20.23 0.29
CA PRO A 435 -12.52 21.40 -0.34
C PRO A 435 -12.91 22.71 0.37
N LYS A 436 -12.03 23.73 0.30
CA LYS A 436 -12.28 25.05 0.91
C LYS A 436 -13.52 25.75 0.36
N ASP A 437 -13.89 25.42 -0.88
CA ASP A 437 -15.01 26.06 -1.60
C ASP A 437 -16.36 25.39 -1.26
N SER A 438 -16.37 24.37 -0.38
CA SER A 438 -17.58 23.66 0.05
C SER A 438 -18.49 24.55 0.88
N ALA A 439 -19.76 24.63 0.49
CA ALA A 439 -20.77 25.41 1.22
C ALA A 439 -21.04 24.80 2.60
N THR A 440 -21.05 23.47 2.73
CA THR A 440 -21.29 22.82 4.02
C THR A 440 -20.09 22.96 4.95
N ARG A 441 -18.86 22.95 4.42
CA ARG A 441 -17.67 23.27 5.22
C ARG A 441 -17.71 24.71 5.74
N ALA A 442 -18.09 25.67 4.90
CA ALA A 442 -18.18 27.07 5.28
C ALA A 442 -19.15 27.28 6.46
N VAL A 443 -20.30 26.59 6.49
CA VAL A 443 -21.24 26.67 7.61
C VAL A 443 -20.59 26.24 8.92
N VAL A 444 -19.87 25.12 8.93
CA VAL A 444 -19.19 24.63 10.14
C VAL A 444 -18.10 25.60 10.60
N GLU A 445 -17.30 26.13 9.66
CA GLU A 445 -16.24 27.09 9.96
C GLU A 445 -16.80 28.44 10.47
N ASN A 446 -17.87 28.96 9.86
CA ASN A 446 -18.53 30.20 10.27
C ASN A 446 -19.20 30.04 11.65
N VAL A 447 -19.92 28.94 11.88
CA VAL A 447 -20.53 28.67 13.20
C VAL A 447 -19.45 28.59 14.27
N LYS A 448 -18.29 27.99 13.96
CA LYS A 448 -17.17 27.92 14.91
C LYS A 448 -16.52 29.30 15.17
N ALA A 449 -16.40 30.14 14.15
CA ALA A 449 -15.73 31.45 14.24
C ALA A 449 -16.62 32.53 14.86
N ASP A 450 -17.87 32.62 14.42
CA ASP A 450 -18.69 33.81 14.61
C ASP A 450 -19.68 33.68 15.77
N PHE A 451 -19.92 32.48 16.30
CA PHE A 451 -20.89 32.25 17.39
C PHE A 451 -20.22 32.16 18.77
N PRO A 452 -20.88 32.62 19.85
CA PRO A 452 -20.26 32.77 21.18
C PRO A 452 -19.87 31.46 21.88
N ASN A 453 -20.60 30.36 21.65
CA ASN A 453 -20.31 29.05 22.29
C ASN A 453 -19.45 28.11 21.43
N GLY A 454 -19.07 28.53 20.21
CA GLY A 454 -18.31 27.70 19.28
C GLY A 454 -18.88 26.28 19.09
N THR A 455 -18.02 25.34 18.69
CA THR A 455 -18.35 23.92 18.49
C THR A 455 -17.89 23.04 19.66
N ALA A 456 -18.07 23.49 20.91
CA ALA A 456 -17.78 22.62 22.06
C ALA A 456 -18.87 21.54 22.14
N GLU A 457 -18.65 20.42 21.45
CA GLU A 457 -19.54 19.26 21.54
C GLU A 457 -19.53 18.72 22.97
N PRO A 458 -20.69 18.59 23.61
CA PRO A 458 -20.76 18.11 24.99
C PRO A 458 -20.42 16.63 25.08
N ILE A 459 -19.94 16.20 26.25
CA ILE A 459 -19.81 14.78 26.59
C ILE A 459 -21.18 14.28 27.02
N ASP A 460 -21.74 13.35 26.26
CA ASP A 460 -23.01 12.73 26.60
C ASP A 460 -22.80 11.54 27.53
N VAL A 461 -23.44 11.58 28.69
CA VAL A 461 -23.44 10.51 29.68
C VAL A 461 -24.84 9.91 29.75
N VAL A 462 -24.96 8.64 29.36
CA VAL A 462 -26.21 7.90 29.45
C VAL A 462 -26.14 6.98 30.66
N ILE A 463 -27.11 7.13 31.54
CA ILE A 463 -27.30 6.26 32.70
C ILE A 463 -28.49 5.36 32.36
N SER A 464 -28.29 4.05 32.42
CA SER A 464 -29.33 3.06 32.15
C SER A 464 -29.46 2.05 33.29
N GLY A 465 -30.70 1.59 33.53
CA GLY A 465 -30.99 0.57 34.54
C GLY A 465 -32.45 0.53 34.97
N ASP A 466 -32.87 -0.63 35.48
CA ASP A 466 -34.26 -0.92 35.90
C ASP A 466 -34.77 -0.02 37.02
N LEU A 467 -33.86 0.61 37.77
CA LEU A 467 -34.18 1.48 38.89
C LEU A 467 -34.46 2.93 38.48
N ILE A 468 -34.39 3.26 37.19
CA ILE A 468 -34.82 4.57 36.67
C ILE A 468 -36.36 4.58 36.60
N PRO A 469 -37.04 5.52 37.29
CA PRO A 469 -38.49 5.54 37.33
C PRO A 469 -39.06 5.72 35.92
N ARG A 470 -39.92 4.79 35.45
CA ARG A 470 -40.48 4.80 34.09
C ARG A 470 -41.42 5.98 33.81
N ASP A 471 -41.94 6.59 34.87
CA ASP A 471 -42.96 7.64 34.80
C ASP A 471 -42.40 9.06 35.00
N TRP A 472 -41.08 9.18 35.17
CA TRP A 472 -40.40 10.45 35.41
C TRP A 472 -40.01 11.12 34.08
N LYS A 473 -40.26 12.43 33.90
CA LYS A 473 -39.75 13.20 32.76
C LYS A 473 -39.03 14.45 33.27
N PRO A 474 -37.76 14.68 32.91
CA PRO A 474 -37.09 15.95 33.16
C PRO A 474 -37.53 16.94 32.06
N SER A 475 -38.71 17.54 32.18
CA SER A 475 -39.19 18.51 31.18
C SER A 475 -39.08 19.94 31.67
N LYS A 476 -39.13 20.20 32.99
CA LYS A 476 -39.03 21.53 33.58
C LYS A 476 -38.08 21.52 34.78
N SER A 477 -37.39 22.63 35.02
CA SER A 477 -36.52 22.82 36.21
C SER A 477 -37.26 22.63 37.56
N SER A 478 -38.58 22.53 37.55
CA SER A 478 -39.45 22.30 38.71
C SER A 478 -39.87 20.85 38.95
N ASP A 479 -39.51 19.91 38.07
CA ASP A 479 -39.89 18.49 38.22
C ASP A 479 -39.07 17.82 39.34
N ASN A 480 -39.67 16.87 40.06
CA ASN A 480 -39.01 16.16 41.17
C ASN A 480 -37.94 15.20 40.62
N ILE A 481 -36.70 15.67 40.52
CA ILE A 481 -35.55 14.88 40.06
C ILE A 481 -35.16 13.87 41.15
N PRO A 482 -35.05 12.57 40.83
CA PRO A 482 -34.61 11.59 41.82
C PRO A 482 -33.28 11.99 42.48
N PRO A 483 -33.16 11.95 43.83
CA PRO A 483 -32.01 12.53 44.54
C PRO A 483 -30.65 11.96 44.13
N TYR A 484 -30.61 10.68 43.77
CA TYR A 484 -29.38 10.00 43.33
C TYR A 484 -28.92 10.49 41.94
N LEU A 485 -29.86 10.76 41.01
CA LEU A 485 -29.55 11.32 39.69
C LEU A 485 -29.09 12.78 39.81
N GLU A 486 -29.77 13.56 40.64
CA GLU A 486 -29.38 14.96 40.88
C GLU A 486 -28.03 15.05 41.60
N GLY A 487 -27.78 14.17 42.57
CA GLY A 487 -26.47 14.04 43.22
C GLY A 487 -25.36 13.70 42.22
N PHE A 488 -25.63 12.80 41.27
CA PHE A 488 -24.68 12.46 40.21
C PHE A 488 -24.46 13.62 39.23
N ARG A 489 -25.51 14.31 38.79
CA ARG A 489 -25.40 15.51 37.95
C ARG A 489 -24.56 16.60 38.62
N LYS A 490 -24.75 16.84 39.91
CA LYS A 490 -23.94 17.79 40.69
C LYS A 490 -22.47 17.36 40.78
N LYS A 491 -22.18 16.07 40.93
CA LYS A 491 -20.81 15.54 40.86
C LYS A 491 -20.18 15.79 39.49
N LEU A 492 -20.92 15.58 38.40
CA LEU A 492 -20.45 15.90 37.04
C LEU A 492 -20.18 17.40 36.87
N ALA A 493 -21.09 18.25 37.34
CA ALA A 493 -20.93 19.72 37.28
C ALA A 493 -19.73 20.23 38.12
N ALA A 494 -19.33 19.50 39.16
CA ALA A 494 -18.19 19.84 40.00
C ALA A 494 -16.83 19.39 39.41
N LEU A 495 -16.82 18.68 38.28
CA LEU A 495 -15.57 18.24 37.66
C LEU A 495 -14.77 19.42 37.09
N PRO A 496 -13.42 19.38 37.15
CA PRO A 496 -12.59 20.45 36.60
C PRO A 496 -12.85 20.67 35.11
N GLY A 497 -13.17 21.91 34.75
CA GLY A 497 -13.37 22.34 33.35
C GLY A 497 -14.74 22.05 32.74
N VAL A 498 -15.67 21.47 33.51
CA VAL A 498 -17.08 21.41 33.16
C VAL A 498 -17.71 22.78 33.38
N THR A 499 -18.41 23.30 32.38
CA THR A 499 -19.16 24.57 32.48
C THR A 499 -20.60 24.33 32.89
N GLU A 500 -21.22 23.26 32.37
CA GLU A 500 -22.61 22.93 32.64
C GLU A 500 -22.83 21.42 32.55
N ALA A 501 -23.73 20.89 33.39
CA ALA A 501 -24.25 19.53 33.25
C ALA A 501 -25.79 19.57 33.34
N LYS A 502 -26.46 19.22 32.24
CA LYS A 502 -27.91 19.33 32.08
C LYS A 502 -28.53 17.99 31.67
N PHE A 503 -29.72 17.70 32.18
CA PHE A 503 -30.52 16.59 31.68
C PHE A 503 -31.06 16.95 30.29
N THR A 504 -30.69 16.19 29.26
CA THR A 504 -31.04 16.46 27.86
C THR A 504 -31.88 15.38 27.21
N GLY A 505 -32.20 14.31 27.94
CA GLY A 505 -33.03 13.24 27.42
C GLY A 505 -33.46 12.26 28.49
N TYR A 506 -34.66 11.72 28.32
CA TYR A 506 -35.21 10.66 29.13
C TYR A 506 -36.03 9.70 28.26
N SER A 507 -35.91 8.40 28.54
CA SER A 507 -36.72 7.39 27.87
C SER A 507 -37.20 6.36 28.88
N GLY A 508 -38.52 6.34 29.11
CA GLY A 508 -39.16 5.31 29.92
C GLY A 508 -39.26 3.96 29.22
N ALA A 509 -39.19 3.94 27.88
CA ALA A 509 -39.17 2.71 27.09
C ALA A 509 -37.83 1.97 27.22
N TYR A 510 -36.72 2.71 27.21
CA TYR A 510 -35.38 2.14 27.43
C TYR A 510 -35.02 2.04 28.91
N GLY A 511 -35.63 2.86 29.78
CA GLY A 511 -35.22 2.99 31.19
C GLY A 511 -33.88 3.69 31.32
N GLY A 512 -33.74 4.86 30.70
CA GLY A 512 -32.48 5.59 30.65
C GLY A 512 -32.61 7.11 30.76
N VAL A 513 -31.53 7.76 31.20
CA VAL A 513 -31.40 9.21 31.32
C VAL A 513 -30.13 9.67 30.63
N ARG A 514 -30.20 10.72 29.83
CA ARG A 514 -29.04 11.38 29.21
C ARG A 514 -28.73 12.68 29.93
N ILE A 515 -27.49 12.82 30.37
CA ILE A 515 -26.89 14.05 30.91
C ILE A 515 -25.85 14.53 29.90
N SER A 516 -26.01 15.75 29.39
CA SER A 516 -25.00 16.37 28.54
C SER A 516 -24.10 17.26 29.38
N VAL A 517 -22.80 17.03 29.27
CA VAL A 517 -21.75 17.70 30.06
C VAL A 517 -20.95 18.61 29.13
N THR A 518 -21.23 19.91 29.20
CA THR A 518 -20.53 20.93 28.43
C THR A 518 -19.18 21.25 29.09
N HIS A 519 -18.13 21.36 28.28
CA HIS A 519 -16.78 21.64 28.76
C HIS A 519 -16.06 22.68 27.90
N LYS A 520 -15.01 23.29 28.47
CA LYS A 520 -14.22 24.33 27.81
C LYS A 520 -13.04 23.81 26.96
N TYR A 521 -12.75 22.52 27.03
CA TYR A 521 -11.60 21.90 26.35
C TYR A 521 -11.87 21.64 24.87
N GLU A 522 -10.81 21.69 24.05
CA GLU A 522 -10.90 21.26 22.65
C GLU A 522 -10.97 19.73 22.54
N PRO A 523 -11.60 19.19 21.48
CA PRO A 523 -11.53 17.76 21.18
C PRO A 523 -10.06 17.28 21.11
N MET A 524 -9.75 16.13 21.71
CA MET A 524 -8.41 15.52 21.83
C MET A 524 -7.40 16.18 22.77
N ASP A 525 -7.72 17.30 23.43
CA ASP A 525 -6.90 17.81 24.52
C ASP A 525 -6.72 16.73 25.61
N GLU A 526 -5.53 16.62 26.21
CA GLU A 526 -5.26 15.65 27.28
C GLU A 526 -6.26 15.83 28.43
N HIS A 527 -6.64 17.07 28.72
CA HIS A 527 -7.66 17.39 29.71
C HIS A 527 -9.06 16.88 29.35
N ALA A 528 -9.45 16.94 28.07
CA ALA A 528 -10.73 16.39 27.60
C ALA A 528 -10.74 14.87 27.70
N GLN A 529 -9.64 14.21 27.33
CA GLN A 529 -9.50 12.76 27.44
C GLN A 529 -9.54 12.31 28.91
N ASP A 530 -8.86 13.02 29.79
CA ASP A 530 -8.87 12.74 31.23
C ASP A 530 -10.24 12.99 31.86
N LEU A 531 -10.98 13.99 31.40
CA LEU A 531 -12.36 14.20 31.80
C LEU A 531 -13.24 13.00 31.43
N VAL A 532 -13.14 12.50 30.19
CA VAL A 532 -13.86 11.28 29.77
C VAL A 532 -13.46 10.06 30.61
N LYS A 533 -12.16 9.85 30.87
CA LYS A 533 -11.69 8.75 31.74
C LYS A 533 -12.27 8.86 33.15
N ARG A 534 -12.27 10.07 33.72
CA ARG A 534 -12.82 10.33 35.06
C ARG A 534 -14.31 10.03 35.12
N ILE A 535 -15.08 10.48 34.13
CA ILE A 535 -16.53 10.22 34.04
C ILE A 535 -16.78 8.70 33.92
N ARG A 536 -16.03 7.99 33.06
CA ARG A 536 -16.14 6.53 32.90
C ARG A 536 -15.77 5.74 34.16
N ALA A 537 -14.88 6.27 34.98
CA ALA A 537 -14.47 5.65 36.24
C ALA A 537 -15.46 5.92 37.39
N MET A 538 -16.44 6.82 37.21
CA MET A 538 -17.46 7.03 38.22
C MET A 538 -18.40 5.82 38.30
N SER A 539 -18.81 5.48 39.52
CA SER A 539 -19.90 4.54 39.76
C SER A 539 -21.12 5.29 40.28
N LEU A 540 -22.30 4.77 39.91
CA LEU A 540 -23.57 5.22 40.45
C LEU A 540 -24.33 3.98 40.91
N GLU A 541 -24.60 3.92 42.21
CA GLU A 541 -25.33 2.83 42.84
C GLU A 541 -26.65 3.37 43.36
N LYS A 542 -27.69 2.55 43.28
CA LYS A 542 -28.98 2.78 43.93
C LYS A 542 -29.39 1.53 44.66
N ASP A 543 -29.69 1.66 45.95
CA ASP A 543 -30.11 0.54 46.81
C ASP A 543 -29.14 -0.66 46.80
N GLY A 544 -27.85 -0.40 46.62
CA GLY A 544 -26.79 -1.43 46.54
C GLY A 544 -26.61 -2.08 45.16
N TYR A 545 -27.40 -1.68 44.16
CA TYR A 545 -27.28 -2.16 42.79
C TYR A 545 -26.56 -1.15 41.90
N PRO A 546 -25.49 -1.54 41.18
CA PRO A 546 -24.77 -0.66 40.27
C PRO A 546 -25.61 -0.37 39.03
N MET A 547 -25.63 0.89 38.60
CA MET A 547 -26.22 1.31 37.33
C MET A 547 -25.17 1.36 36.21
N HIS A 548 -25.61 1.14 34.98
CA HIS A 548 -24.73 1.22 33.81
C HIS A 548 -24.57 2.67 33.37
N ILE A 549 -23.32 3.10 33.22
CA ILE A 549 -22.95 4.43 32.78
C ILE A 549 -22.17 4.28 31.48
N ASP A 550 -22.75 4.75 30.39
CA ASP A 550 -22.11 4.81 29.08
C ASP A 550 -21.77 6.26 28.74
N VAL A 551 -20.56 6.48 28.23
CA VAL A 551 -20.05 7.81 27.88
C VAL A 551 -19.81 7.90 26.38
N GLY A 552 -20.43 8.90 25.76
CA GLY A 552 -20.31 9.27 24.36
C GLY A 552 -19.87 10.71 24.15
N GLY A 553 -20.21 11.27 22.99
CA GLY A 553 -19.60 12.48 22.45
C GLY A 553 -18.34 12.19 21.62
N SER A 554 -17.90 13.15 20.81
CA SER A 554 -16.79 12.97 19.87
C SER A 554 -15.47 12.59 20.53
N THR A 555 -15.13 13.21 21.66
CA THR A 555 -13.92 12.87 22.42
C THR A 555 -13.93 11.40 22.86
N ALA A 556 -15.05 10.92 23.39
CA ALA A 556 -15.20 9.53 23.80
C ALA A 556 -15.17 8.57 22.60
N ALA A 557 -15.84 8.93 21.49
CA ALA A 557 -15.84 8.15 20.25
C ALA A 557 -14.46 7.99 19.66
N GLN A 558 -13.65 9.05 19.66
CA GLN A 558 -12.28 9.00 19.15
C GLN A 558 -11.35 8.20 20.07
N MET A 559 -11.49 8.31 21.39
CA MET A 559 -10.76 7.47 22.34
C MET A 559 -11.09 5.99 22.16
N ASP A 560 -12.38 5.66 22.01
CA ASP A 560 -12.82 4.28 21.81
C ASP A 560 -12.33 3.72 20.49
N LEU A 561 -12.41 4.51 19.42
CA LEU A 561 -11.84 4.17 18.11
C LEU A 561 -10.35 3.87 18.24
N MET A 562 -9.56 4.78 18.83
CA MET A 562 -8.12 4.58 18.98
C MET A 562 -7.80 3.32 19.80
N SER A 563 -8.53 3.09 20.89
CA SER A 563 -8.36 1.89 21.72
C SER A 563 -8.67 0.60 20.95
N SER A 564 -9.71 0.63 20.11
CA SER A 564 -10.17 -0.48 19.28
C SER A 564 -9.17 -0.82 18.19
N LEU A 565 -8.63 0.21 17.52
CA LEU A 565 -7.58 0.06 16.50
C LEU A 565 -6.30 -0.51 17.13
N MET A 566 -5.81 0.06 18.23
CA MET A 566 -4.59 -0.41 18.91
C MET A 566 -4.73 -1.84 19.44
N ARG A 567 -5.93 -2.25 19.87
CA ARG A 567 -6.19 -3.63 20.30
C ARG A 567 -6.23 -4.63 19.13
N SER A 568 -6.61 -4.18 17.95
CA SER A 568 -6.81 -5.04 16.76
C SER A 568 -5.57 -5.09 15.86
N LEU A 569 -4.76 -4.04 15.83
CA LEU A 569 -3.57 -3.92 14.98
C LEU A 569 -2.56 -5.07 15.18
N PRO A 570 -2.20 -5.50 16.40
CA PRO A 570 -1.29 -6.64 16.57
C PRO A 570 -1.89 -7.95 16.05
N LYS A 571 -3.21 -8.15 16.22
CA LYS A 571 -3.90 -9.34 15.72
C LYS A 571 -3.85 -9.39 14.19
N MET A 572 -4.08 -8.27 13.54
CA MET A 572 -3.94 -8.13 12.09
C MET A 572 -2.51 -8.42 11.65
N ALA A 573 -1.51 -7.78 12.26
CA ALA A 573 -0.10 -7.95 11.89
C ALA A 573 0.36 -9.42 12.00
N VAL A 574 -0.02 -10.11 13.10
CA VAL A 574 0.29 -11.53 13.29
C VAL A 574 -0.48 -12.39 12.29
N ALA A 575 -1.78 -12.19 12.11
CA ALA A 575 -2.58 -13.01 11.20
C ALA A 575 -2.10 -12.89 9.75
N VAL A 576 -1.88 -11.66 9.27
CA VAL A 576 -1.36 -11.39 7.92
C VAL A 576 0.07 -11.92 7.78
N GLY A 577 0.95 -11.62 8.74
CA GLY A 577 2.33 -12.10 8.71
C GLY A 577 2.44 -13.62 8.67
N VAL A 578 1.65 -14.33 9.48
CA VAL A 578 1.61 -15.81 9.50
C VAL A 578 1.01 -16.37 8.22
N ALA A 579 -0.12 -15.83 7.74
CA ALA A 579 -0.75 -16.29 6.51
C ALA A 579 0.19 -16.10 5.31
N THR A 580 0.80 -14.93 5.18
CA THR A 580 1.78 -14.63 4.13
C THR A 580 3.03 -15.51 4.27
N PHE A 581 3.53 -15.73 5.48
CA PHE A 581 4.66 -16.62 5.72
C PHE A 581 4.36 -18.05 5.22
N ILE A 582 3.20 -18.60 5.58
CA ILE A 582 2.77 -19.94 5.17
C ILE A 582 2.66 -20.03 3.64
N LEU A 583 1.99 -19.05 3.01
CA LEU A 583 1.81 -19.02 1.56
C LEU A 583 3.16 -18.97 0.82
N LEU A 584 4.06 -18.10 1.26
CA LEU A 584 5.39 -17.99 0.66
C LEU A 584 6.25 -19.22 0.95
N PHE A 585 6.15 -19.80 2.13
CA PHE A 585 6.85 -21.03 2.49
C PHE A 585 6.43 -22.18 1.57
N MET A 586 5.12 -22.35 1.33
CA MET A 586 4.57 -23.35 0.40
C MET A 586 5.04 -23.15 -1.04
N PHE A 587 5.36 -21.92 -1.43
CA PHE A 587 5.75 -21.62 -2.81
C PHE A 587 7.26 -21.73 -3.03
N PHE A 588 8.06 -21.21 -2.10
CA PHE A 588 9.51 -21.12 -2.24
C PHE A 588 10.28 -22.28 -1.61
N GLY A 589 9.68 -23.01 -0.66
CA GLY A 589 10.36 -24.07 0.08
C GLY A 589 11.57 -23.56 0.87
N SER A 590 11.44 -22.38 1.47
CA SER A 590 12.48 -21.76 2.31
C SER A 590 11.81 -21.01 3.45
N ILE A 591 12.44 -20.99 4.62
CA ILE A 591 11.99 -20.22 5.79
C ILE A 591 12.52 -18.79 5.74
N VAL A 592 13.71 -18.62 5.16
CA VAL A 592 14.44 -17.35 5.16
C VAL A 592 13.84 -16.37 4.16
N LEU A 593 13.36 -16.85 2.99
CA LEU A 593 12.76 -16.00 1.97
C LEU A 593 11.43 -15.37 2.40
N PRO A 594 10.48 -16.11 3.01
CA PRO A 594 9.28 -15.49 3.56
C PRO A 594 9.57 -14.48 4.67
N LEU A 595 10.48 -14.82 5.59
CA LEU A 595 10.78 -13.94 6.72
C LEU A 595 11.41 -12.63 6.27
N LYS A 596 12.42 -12.69 5.37
CA LYS A 596 13.04 -11.47 4.85
C LYS A 596 12.01 -10.64 4.08
N ALA A 597 11.10 -11.25 3.31
CA ALA A 597 10.10 -10.56 2.51
C ALA A 597 9.21 -9.68 3.41
N ILE A 598 8.72 -10.28 4.50
CA ILE A 598 7.94 -9.57 5.51
C ILE A 598 8.74 -8.39 6.11
N VAL A 599 10.01 -8.59 6.45
CA VAL A 599 10.87 -7.51 6.98
C VAL A 599 11.07 -6.39 5.98
N MET A 600 11.35 -6.71 4.71
CA MET A 600 11.52 -5.72 3.64
C MET A 600 10.25 -4.88 3.44
N ASN A 601 9.09 -5.53 3.51
CA ASN A 601 7.81 -4.83 3.38
C ASN A 601 7.55 -3.89 4.55
N VAL A 602 7.82 -4.33 5.79
CA VAL A 602 7.68 -3.49 6.98
C VAL A 602 8.57 -2.25 6.88
N LEU A 603 9.81 -2.38 6.38
CA LEU A 603 10.70 -1.23 6.16
C LEU A 603 10.14 -0.26 5.11
N SER A 604 9.60 -0.77 4.00
CA SER A 604 8.98 0.03 2.95
C SER A 604 7.77 0.82 3.45
N ILE A 605 6.88 0.14 4.18
CA ILE A 605 5.66 0.71 4.75
C ILE A 605 6.00 1.79 5.77
N GLY A 606 6.99 1.53 6.65
CA GLY A 606 7.46 2.53 7.61
C GLY A 606 7.92 3.82 6.93
N ALA A 607 8.76 3.71 5.90
CA ALA A 607 9.22 4.87 5.14
C ALA A 607 8.05 5.63 4.47
N SER A 608 7.04 4.89 4.01
CA SER A 608 5.84 5.46 3.38
C SER A 608 4.98 6.23 4.37
N PHE A 609 4.81 5.71 5.59
CA PHE A 609 4.08 6.39 6.66
C PHE A 609 4.75 7.67 7.11
N GLY A 610 6.08 7.68 7.21
CA GLY A 610 6.79 8.93 7.53
C GLY A 610 6.66 9.96 6.40
N ALA A 611 6.61 9.55 5.13
CA ALA A 611 6.29 10.46 4.04
C ALA A 611 4.86 11.03 4.11
N ILE A 612 3.87 10.24 4.54
CA ILE A 612 2.50 10.71 4.77
C ILE A 612 2.47 11.75 5.88
N VAL A 613 3.12 11.48 7.02
CA VAL A 613 3.20 12.43 8.14
C VAL A 613 3.88 13.73 7.68
N TRP A 614 5.01 13.62 6.98
CA TRP A 614 5.70 14.79 6.44
C TRP A 614 4.83 15.60 5.46
N GLY A 615 4.04 14.93 4.63
CA GLY A 615 3.20 15.56 3.64
C GLY A 615 1.91 16.18 4.19
N PHE A 616 1.13 15.41 4.95
CA PHE A 616 -0.23 15.76 5.39
C PHE A 616 -0.25 16.38 6.79
N GLN A 617 0.48 15.82 7.74
CA GLN A 617 0.50 16.34 9.12
C GLN A 617 1.27 17.66 9.19
N TYR A 618 2.48 17.72 8.63
CA TYR A 618 3.28 18.95 8.59
C TYR A 618 2.86 19.90 7.45
N GLY A 619 2.01 19.44 6.52
CA GLY A 619 1.44 20.28 5.48
C GLY A 619 2.36 20.62 4.30
N HIS A 620 3.52 19.97 4.13
CA HIS A 620 4.43 20.24 3.01
C HIS A 620 3.78 20.00 1.63
N LEU A 621 2.81 19.10 1.54
CA LEU A 621 2.10 18.82 0.29
C LEU A 621 0.82 19.68 0.11
N ALA A 622 0.46 20.50 1.09
CA ALA A 622 -0.83 21.22 1.11
C ALA A 622 -0.99 22.19 -0.05
N GLY A 623 0.08 22.90 -0.43
CA GLY A 623 0.05 23.84 -1.55
C GLY A 623 -0.06 23.17 -2.91
N ILE A 624 0.63 22.05 -3.11
CA ILE A 624 0.66 21.33 -4.40
C ILE A 624 -0.65 20.57 -4.63
N LEU A 625 -1.18 19.94 -3.59
CA LEU A 625 -2.38 19.11 -3.66
C LEU A 625 -3.67 19.85 -3.24
N ASN A 626 -3.59 21.14 -2.92
CA ASN A 626 -4.71 21.99 -2.52
C ASN A 626 -5.62 21.33 -1.44
N PHE A 627 -5.04 20.98 -0.30
CA PHE A 627 -5.77 20.49 0.87
C PHE A 627 -5.50 21.35 2.10
N THR A 628 -6.32 21.20 3.13
CA THR A 628 -6.11 21.91 4.42
C THR A 628 -5.41 20.98 5.40
N PRO A 629 -4.21 21.33 5.91
CA PRO A 629 -3.57 20.55 6.97
C PRO A 629 -4.46 20.48 8.21
N THR A 630 -4.74 19.27 8.66
CA THR A 630 -5.56 19.00 9.85
C THR A 630 -4.74 18.99 11.14
N GLY A 631 -3.41 18.95 11.04
CA GLY A 631 -2.49 18.79 12.18
C GLY A 631 -2.31 17.34 12.64
N GLY A 632 -3.05 16.40 12.05
CA GLY A 632 -2.97 14.97 12.31
C GLY A 632 -3.45 14.15 11.12
N VAL A 633 -3.18 12.85 11.12
CA VAL A 633 -3.58 11.89 10.10
C VAL A 633 -4.68 10.97 10.63
N GLU A 634 -5.61 10.60 9.74
CA GLU A 634 -6.73 9.75 10.10
C GLU A 634 -6.26 8.28 10.20
N ALA A 635 -6.54 7.63 11.34
CA ALA A 635 -5.92 6.36 11.71
C ALA A 635 -6.40 5.16 10.86
N THR A 636 -7.68 5.11 10.49
CA THR A 636 -8.23 3.99 9.71
C THR A 636 -7.67 3.98 8.29
N SER A 637 -7.45 5.14 7.67
CA SER A 637 -6.81 5.27 6.36
C SER A 637 -5.37 4.79 6.39
N MET A 638 -4.61 5.03 7.46
CA MET A 638 -3.26 4.48 7.58
C MET A 638 -3.28 2.95 7.64
N ILE A 639 -4.22 2.36 8.37
CA ILE A 639 -4.39 0.89 8.44
C ILE A 639 -4.82 0.32 7.09
N LEU A 640 -5.67 1.04 6.34
CA LEU A 640 -6.01 0.66 4.98
C LEU A 640 -4.78 0.65 4.09
N ILE A 641 -3.98 1.72 4.09
CA ILE A 641 -2.74 1.80 3.32
C ILE A 641 -1.77 0.69 3.73
N LEU A 642 -1.64 0.40 5.04
CA LEU A 642 -0.86 -0.73 5.55
C LEU A 642 -1.25 -2.03 4.84
N ALA A 643 -2.53 -2.40 4.88
CA ALA A 643 -3.01 -3.66 4.32
C ALA A 643 -2.85 -3.73 2.80
N VAL A 644 -3.21 -2.65 2.11
CA VAL A 644 -3.16 -2.54 0.65
C VAL A 644 -1.72 -2.60 0.16
N VAL A 645 -0.85 -1.74 0.69
CA VAL A 645 0.57 -1.68 0.31
C VAL A 645 1.26 -2.99 0.67
N PHE A 646 0.96 -3.58 1.83
CA PHE A 646 1.54 -4.87 2.20
C PHE A 646 1.17 -5.94 1.18
N GLY A 647 -0.11 -6.05 0.82
CA GLY A 647 -0.57 -6.98 -0.22
C GLY A 647 0.14 -6.76 -1.56
N LEU A 648 0.18 -5.51 -2.03
CA LEU A 648 0.79 -5.16 -3.31
C LEU A 648 2.31 -5.38 -3.31
N SER A 649 3.02 -5.01 -2.25
CA SER A 649 4.47 -5.23 -2.16
C SER A 649 4.82 -6.72 -2.16
N MET A 650 4.01 -7.54 -1.47
CA MET A 650 4.13 -9.01 -1.51
C MET A 650 3.92 -9.57 -2.92
N ASP A 651 2.97 -9.02 -3.68
CA ASP A 651 2.61 -9.49 -5.03
C ASP A 651 3.83 -9.48 -5.97
N TYR A 652 4.59 -8.39 -5.94
CA TYR A 652 5.73 -8.20 -6.80
C TYR A 652 6.91 -9.01 -6.28
N GLU A 653 7.04 -9.20 -4.96
CA GLU A 653 8.14 -9.99 -4.39
C GLU A 653 8.00 -11.45 -4.79
N VAL A 654 6.77 -11.97 -4.80
CA VAL A 654 6.46 -13.26 -5.37
C VAL A 654 6.90 -13.34 -6.84
N PHE A 655 6.59 -12.33 -7.67
CA PHE A 655 7.00 -12.32 -9.07
C PHE A 655 8.53 -12.32 -9.26
N LEU A 656 9.25 -11.48 -8.53
CA LEU A 656 10.72 -11.40 -8.62
C LEU A 656 11.38 -12.68 -8.10
N LEU A 657 11.00 -13.14 -6.90
CA LEU A 657 11.59 -14.33 -6.29
C LEU A 657 11.23 -15.61 -7.05
N SER A 658 10.03 -15.70 -7.63
CA SER A 658 9.64 -16.83 -8.49
C SER A 658 10.60 -16.99 -9.66
N ARG A 659 10.95 -15.87 -10.33
CA ARG A 659 11.90 -15.92 -11.45
C ARG A 659 13.32 -16.22 -11.00
N ILE A 660 13.77 -15.63 -9.89
CA ILE A 660 15.09 -15.93 -9.33
C ILE A 660 15.19 -17.41 -8.96
N ARG A 661 14.14 -17.98 -8.36
CA ARG A 661 14.05 -19.41 -8.02
C ARG A 661 14.12 -20.29 -9.27
N GLU A 662 13.41 -19.93 -10.34
CA GLU A 662 13.44 -20.68 -11.62
C GLU A 662 14.86 -20.73 -12.21
N GLU A 663 15.64 -19.64 -12.13
CA GLU A 663 17.04 -19.63 -12.59
C GLU A 663 17.99 -20.35 -11.62
N TRP A 664 17.73 -20.28 -10.32
CA TRP A 664 18.48 -21.01 -9.29
C TRP A 664 18.31 -22.52 -9.46
N ASP A 665 17.07 -23.01 -9.60
CA ASP A 665 16.78 -24.44 -9.75
C ASP A 665 17.45 -25.02 -11.03
N ARG A 666 17.75 -24.17 -12.03
CA ARG A 666 18.48 -24.55 -13.26
C ARG A 666 20.00 -24.51 -13.11
N THR A 667 20.55 -23.50 -12.44
CA THR A 667 21.99 -23.18 -12.50
C THR A 667 22.74 -23.35 -11.19
N HIS A 668 22.03 -23.38 -10.06
CA HIS A 668 22.58 -23.43 -8.70
C HIS A 668 23.62 -22.35 -8.37
N ASP A 669 23.65 -21.26 -9.14
CA ASP A 669 24.48 -20.07 -8.89
C ASP A 669 23.61 -18.88 -8.47
N ASN A 670 23.76 -18.43 -7.23
CA ASN A 670 22.91 -17.40 -6.63
C ASN A 670 23.16 -16.04 -7.29
N ARG A 671 24.40 -15.74 -7.68
CA ARG A 671 24.73 -14.43 -8.26
C ARG A 671 24.14 -14.31 -9.65
N ALA A 672 24.35 -15.34 -10.47
CA ALA A 672 23.80 -15.37 -11.82
C ALA A 672 22.28 -15.51 -11.83
N ALA A 673 21.69 -16.26 -10.88
CA ALA A 673 20.25 -16.41 -10.76
C ALA A 673 19.56 -15.07 -10.41
N VAL A 674 20.11 -14.28 -9.49
CA VAL A 674 19.53 -12.96 -9.17
C VAL A 674 19.71 -11.98 -10.32
N ALA A 675 20.91 -11.89 -10.92
CA ALA A 675 21.15 -10.97 -12.04
C ALA A 675 20.28 -11.30 -13.26
N ARG A 676 20.16 -12.58 -13.64
CA ARG A 676 19.28 -13.03 -14.73
C ARG A 676 17.80 -12.87 -14.36
N GLY A 677 17.41 -13.21 -13.14
CA GLY A 677 16.06 -13.01 -12.63
C GLY A 677 15.62 -11.55 -12.75
N MET A 678 16.44 -10.62 -12.25
CA MET A 678 16.21 -9.18 -12.36
C MET A 678 16.19 -8.67 -13.81
N GLN A 679 17.01 -9.22 -14.70
CA GLN A 679 17.03 -8.82 -16.10
C GLN A 679 15.72 -9.18 -16.83
N HIS A 680 15.15 -10.35 -16.52
CA HIS A 680 13.90 -10.80 -17.12
C HIS A 680 12.67 -10.13 -16.51
N THR A 681 12.66 -9.86 -15.21
CA THR A 681 11.49 -9.28 -14.53
C THR A 681 11.53 -7.76 -14.41
N GLY A 682 12.71 -7.14 -14.35
CA GLY A 682 12.88 -5.72 -14.03
C GLY A 682 12.08 -4.81 -14.96
N GLY A 683 12.16 -5.03 -16.27
CA GLY A 683 11.38 -4.24 -17.24
C GLY A 683 9.86 -4.44 -17.12
N ILE A 684 9.41 -5.64 -16.76
CA ILE A 684 7.99 -5.95 -16.59
C ILE A 684 7.48 -5.29 -15.30
N ILE A 685 8.20 -5.48 -14.20
CA ILE A 685 7.87 -4.94 -12.88
C ILE A 685 7.86 -3.42 -12.90
N THR A 686 8.86 -2.75 -13.47
CA THR A 686 8.83 -1.28 -13.54
C THR A 686 7.73 -0.73 -14.42
N SER A 687 7.33 -1.48 -15.45
CA SER A 687 6.23 -1.06 -16.32
C SER A 687 4.88 -1.23 -15.62
N ALA A 688 4.70 -2.33 -14.90
CA ALA A 688 3.56 -2.58 -14.02
C ALA A 688 3.45 -1.49 -12.95
N ALA A 689 4.53 -1.26 -12.19
CA ALA A 689 4.60 -0.19 -11.19
C ALA A 689 4.27 1.19 -11.80
N LEU A 690 4.79 1.52 -12.98
CA LEU A 690 4.50 2.81 -13.63
C LEU A 690 3.02 2.94 -14.04
N LEU A 691 2.42 1.86 -14.56
CA LEU A 691 0.98 1.85 -14.89
C LEU A 691 0.14 2.00 -13.62
N PHE A 692 0.51 1.30 -12.55
CA PHE A 692 -0.14 1.39 -11.26
C PHE A 692 -0.03 2.79 -10.63
N LEU A 693 1.15 3.41 -10.72
CA LEU A 693 1.39 4.79 -10.26
C LEU A 693 0.56 5.83 -11.01
N VAL A 694 0.27 5.61 -12.29
CA VAL A 694 -0.65 6.49 -13.04
C VAL A 694 -2.06 6.42 -12.45
N VAL A 695 -2.55 5.21 -12.15
CA VAL A 695 -3.89 5.00 -11.58
C VAL A 695 -3.99 5.64 -10.20
N ILE A 696 -3.07 5.31 -9.29
CA ILE A 696 -3.05 5.86 -7.92
C ILE A 696 -2.79 7.37 -7.93
N GLY A 697 -1.92 7.84 -8.83
CA GLY A 697 -1.57 9.25 -8.95
C GLY A 697 -2.78 10.15 -9.19
N ALA A 698 -3.82 9.68 -9.88
CA ALA A 698 -5.03 10.47 -10.07
C ALA A 698 -5.89 10.60 -8.81
N PHE A 699 -5.90 9.59 -7.93
CA PHE A 699 -6.56 9.71 -6.62
C PHE A 699 -5.88 10.74 -5.71
N SER A 700 -4.59 11.03 -5.92
CA SER A 700 -3.92 12.13 -5.20
C SER A 700 -4.49 13.52 -5.56
N MET A 701 -5.21 13.63 -6.69
CA MET A 701 -5.87 14.86 -7.15
C MET A 701 -7.37 14.92 -6.81
N ALA A 702 -7.88 13.98 -5.99
CA ALA A 702 -9.26 13.97 -5.52
C ALA A 702 -9.64 15.28 -4.80
N GLY A 703 -10.92 15.60 -4.60
CA GLY A 703 -11.33 16.74 -3.78
C GLY A 703 -11.17 16.49 -2.29
N ILE A 704 -11.40 15.25 -1.86
CA ILE A 704 -11.44 14.85 -0.45
C ILE A 704 -10.04 14.50 0.07
N THR A 705 -9.67 15.09 1.20
CA THR A 705 -8.33 14.93 1.81
C THR A 705 -8.02 13.47 2.18
N VAL A 706 -9.02 12.71 2.64
CA VAL A 706 -8.89 11.28 2.97
C VAL A 706 -8.46 10.47 1.75
N VAL A 707 -9.09 10.71 0.60
CA VAL A 707 -8.80 10.03 -0.67
C VAL A 707 -7.41 10.42 -1.18
N LYS A 708 -7.03 11.71 -1.06
CA LYS A 708 -5.67 12.18 -1.37
C LYS A 708 -4.63 11.47 -0.51
N LEU A 709 -4.89 11.33 0.78
CA LEU A 709 -3.98 10.69 1.74
C LEU A 709 -3.74 9.23 1.36
N ILE A 710 -4.81 8.48 1.05
CA ILE A 710 -4.73 7.11 0.54
C ILE A 710 -3.89 7.08 -0.74
N GLY A 711 -4.24 7.87 -1.75
CA GLY A 711 -3.55 7.92 -3.05
C GLY A 711 -2.06 8.24 -2.92
N VAL A 712 -1.70 9.30 -2.20
CA VAL A 712 -0.29 9.70 -2.00
C VAL A 712 0.46 8.64 -1.19
N GLY A 713 -0.14 8.11 -0.13
CA GLY A 713 0.48 7.10 0.72
C GLY A 713 0.86 5.84 -0.06
N MET A 714 -0.06 5.33 -0.87
CA MET A 714 0.22 4.18 -1.74
C MET A 714 1.19 4.53 -2.88
N PHE A 715 1.11 5.74 -3.45
CA PHE A 715 2.04 6.18 -4.49
C PHE A 715 3.49 6.13 -3.97
N VAL A 716 3.75 6.75 -2.82
CA VAL A 716 5.08 6.74 -2.20
C VAL A 716 5.50 5.31 -1.89
N ALA A 717 4.59 4.50 -1.35
CA ALA A 717 4.91 3.13 -0.98
C ALA A 717 5.29 2.25 -2.17
N VAL A 718 4.56 2.34 -3.28
CA VAL A 718 4.87 1.60 -4.50
C VAL A 718 6.19 2.08 -5.09
N VAL A 719 6.49 3.40 -5.08
CA VAL A 719 7.77 3.93 -5.54
C VAL A 719 8.93 3.41 -4.69
N VAL A 720 8.82 3.52 -3.37
CA VAL A 720 9.84 3.05 -2.42
C VAL A 720 10.07 1.55 -2.57
N ASP A 721 8.99 0.77 -2.64
CA ASP A 721 9.06 -0.67 -2.82
C ASP A 721 9.73 -1.05 -4.14
N ALA A 722 9.23 -0.55 -5.27
CA ALA A 722 9.71 -0.94 -6.59
C ALA A 722 11.15 -0.45 -6.86
N ALA A 723 11.49 0.76 -6.44
CA ALA A 723 12.78 1.39 -6.76
C ALA A 723 13.87 1.12 -5.72
N LEU A 724 13.56 1.18 -4.42
CA LEU A 724 14.58 1.03 -3.37
C LEU A 724 14.64 -0.40 -2.86
N VAL A 725 13.50 -0.94 -2.40
CA VAL A 725 13.47 -2.25 -1.75
C VAL A 725 13.76 -3.36 -2.74
N ARG A 726 12.95 -3.44 -3.80
CA ARG A 726 13.00 -4.54 -4.76
C ARG A 726 14.21 -4.52 -5.68
N SER A 727 14.59 -3.33 -6.15
CA SER A 727 15.68 -3.19 -7.12
C SER A 727 17.06 -3.20 -6.47
N LEU A 728 17.18 -2.85 -5.18
CA LEU A 728 18.47 -2.71 -4.50
C LEU A 728 18.56 -3.54 -3.21
N LEU A 729 17.60 -3.41 -2.29
CA LEU A 729 17.66 -4.04 -0.97
C LEU A 729 17.49 -5.56 -1.04
N VAL A 730 16.54 -6.07 -1.84
CA VAL A 730 16.28 -7.51 -2.03
C VAL A 730 17.51 -8.22 -2.64
N PRO A 731 18.15 -7.72 -3.72
CA PRO A 731 19.38 -8.32 -4.24
C PRO A 731 20.56 -8.24 -3.26
N ALA A 732 20.72 -7.13 -2.53
CA ALA A 732 21.79 -6.98 -1.54
C ALA A 732 21.65 -7.97 -0.38
N THR A 733 20.44 -8.13 0.16
CA THR A 733 20.15 -9.09 1.24
C THR A 733 20.30 -10.54 0.76
N MET A 734 19.87 -10.84 -0.47
CA MET A 734 20.14 -12.13 -1.12
C MET A 734 21.63 -12.44 -1.20
N ARG A 735 22.48 -11.43 -1.42
CA ARG A 735 23.94 -11.61 -1.45
C ARG A 735 24.50 -11.95 -0.07
N PHE A 736 24.05 -11.28 0.99
CA PHE A 736 24.50 -11.54 2.36
C PHE A 736 24.12 -12.94 2.85
N MET A 737 22.89 -13.37 2.55
CA MET A 737 22.37 -14.65 3.00
C MET A 737 22.96 -15.84 2.22
N GLY A 738 23.46 -15.65 1.00
CA GLY A 738 24.15 -16.70 0.24
C GLY A 738 23.33 -17.99 0.11
N LYS A 739 23.85 -19.11 0.63
CA LYS A 739 23.16 -20.41 0.65
C LYS A 739 21.97 -20.46 1.61
N ALA A 740 21.97 -19.63 2.66
CA ALA A 740 20.90 -19.60 3.66
C ALA A 740 19.54 -19.16 3.07
N ASN A 741 19.55 -18.43 1.94
CA ASN A 741 18.33 -18.09 1.21
C ASN A 741 17.48 -19.33 0.87
N TRP A 742 18.12 -20.47 0.64
CA TRP A 742 17.45 -21.69 0.17
C TRP A 742 17.40 -22.76 1.27
N TRP A 743 17.62 -22.36 2.53
CA TRP A 743 17.66 -23.28 3.65
C TRP A 743 16.27 -23.80 4.02
N LEU A 744 16.15 -25.13 4.11
CA LEU A 744 14.96 -25.85 4.50
C LEU A 744 15.35 -27.00 5.46
N PRO A 745 14.89 -27.00 6.72
CA PRO A 745 15.14 -28.09 7.65
C PRO A 745 14.50 -29.40 7.18
N ALA A 746 15.15 -30.54 7.42
CA ALA A 746 14.67 -31.87 7.03
C ALA A 746 13.20 -32.19 7.39
N PRO A 747 12.68 -31.92 8.62
CA PRO A 747 11.28 -32.20 8.93
C PRO A 747 10.30 -31.30 8.16
N LEU A 748 10.70 -30.06 7.87
CA LEU A 748 9.90 -29.12 7.08
C LEU A 748 10.01 -29.39 5.57
N ALA A 749 11.08 -30.03 5.12
CA ALA A 749 11.21 -30.53 3.75
C ALA A 749 10.20 -31.63 3.45
N PHE A 750 9.94 -32.54 4.42
CA PHE A 750 8.89 -33.54 4.30
C PHE A 750 7.49 -32.93 4.24
N LEU A 751 7.22 -31.93 5.09
CA LEU A 751 5.95 -31.20 5.08
C LEU A 751 5.75 -30.43 3.77
N HIS A 752 6.79 -29.73 3.30
CA HIS A 752 6.77 -29.03 2.03
C HIS A 752 6.55 -30.00 0.87
N ALA A 753 7.20 -31.16 0.83
CA ALA A 753 7.00 -32.15 -0.24
C ALA A 753 5.55 -32.64 -0.36
N LYS A 754 4.78 -32.66 0.73
CA LYS A 754 3.34 -32.98 0.71
C LYS A 754 2.45 -31.81 0.29
N MET A 755 2.88 -30.58 0.57
CA MET A 755 2.14 -29.34 0.27
C MET A 755 2.62 -28.65 -1.01
N ASP A 756 3.59 -29.23 -1.71
CA ASP A 756 4.25 -28.62 -2.85
C ASP A 756 3.25 -28.48 -4.00
N LEU A 757 2.88 -27.24 -4.29
CA LEU A 757 1.99 -26.91 -5.41
C LEU A 757 2.72 -27.00 -6.77
N ARG A 758 3.99 -27.44 -6.82
CA ARG A 758 4.75 -27.61 -8.07
C ARG A 758 4.24 -28.80 -8.87
N GLU A 759 3.44 -28.52 -9.91
CA GLU A 759 3.24 -29.46 -11.02
C GLU A 759 4.61 -29.81 -11.61
N HIS A 760 5.04 -31.06 -11.43
CA HIS A 760 6.20 -31.59 -12.11
C HIS A 760 5.83 -31.72 -13.59
N SER A 761 6.46 -30.90 -14.44
CA SER A 761 6.30 -30.98 -15.88
C SER A 761 6.76 -32.36 -16.36
N VAL A 762 5.84 -33.30 -16.56
CA VAL A 762 6.07 -34.50 -17.36
C VAL A 762 6.14 -34.08 -18.83
N ALA A 763 7.16 -33.30 -19.17
CA ALA A 763 7.49 -32.93 -20.54
C ALA A 763 8.84 -33.57 -20.87
N GLY A 764 8.81 -34.90 -20.89
CA GLY A 764 9.96 -35.77 -21.17
C GLY A 764 9.56 -37.23 -21.35
N ALA A 765 8.30 -37.54 -21.69
CA ALA A 765 7.86 -38.91 -22.00
C ALA A 765 8.22 -39.28 -23.46
N GLY A 766 9.51 -39.25 -23.78
CA GLY A 766 10.05 -39.59 -25.09
C GLY A 766 11.55 -39.92 -25.14
N ALA A 767 12.26 -39.83 -24.02
CA ALA A 767 13.60 -40.39 -23.88
C ALA A 767 13.52 -41.51 -22.84
N GLY A 768 14.09 -42.68 -23.16
CA GLY A 768 14.11 -43.87 -22.30
C GLY A 768 14.67 -43.60 -20.90
N PRO A 769 14.60 -44.57 -19.98
CA PRO A 769 14.86 -44.38 -18.55
C PRO A 769 16.26 -43.79 -18.33
N ALA A 770 16.34 -42.47 -18.20
CA ALA A 770 17.54 -41.78 -17.80
C ALA A 770 17.73 -42.04 -16.31
N ALA A 771 18.88 -42.64 -15.99
CA ALA A 771 19.34 -42.90 -14.64
C ALA A 771 19.11 -41.69 -13.74
N VAL A 772 18.66 -41.95 -12.51
CA VAL A 772 18.59 -40.98 -11.42
C VAL A 772 19.96 -40.31 -11.32
N ALA A 773 20.07 -39.09 -11.84
CA ALA A 773 21.27 -38.30 -11.74
C ALA A 773 21.44 -37.92 -10.27
N VAL A 774 22.39 -38.57 -9.60
CA VAL A 774 22.92 -38.11 -8.31
C VAL A 774 23.30 -36.63 -8.48
N PRO A 775 22.81 -35.71 -7.63
CA PRO A 775 23.18 -34.30 -7.74
C PRO A 775 24.71 -34.18 -7.67
N PRO A 776 25.35 -33.44 -8.60
CA PRO A 776 26.79 -33.24 -8.53
C PRO A 776 27.16 -32.57 -7.19
N PRO A 777 28.26 -32.96 -6.55
CA PRO A 777 28.70 -32.32 -5.32
C PRO A 777 28.89 -30.82 -5.57
N LEU A 778 28.35 -30.01 -4.66
CA LEU A 778 28.46 -28.55 -4.71
C LEU A 778 29.96 -28.15 -4.79
N PRO A 779 30.34 -27.17 -5.62
CA PRO A 779 31.72 -26.68 -5.64
C PRO A 779 32.15 -26.22 -4.24
N GLU A 780 33.30 -26.72 -3.79
CA GLU A 780 33.94 -26.26 -2.55
C GLU A 780 34.30 -24.77 -2.69
N ALA A 781 34.00 -24.02 -1.61
CA ALA A 781 34.48 -22.67 -1.31
C ALA A 781 34.46 -21.61 -2.43
N GLN A 782 33.41 -20.78 -2.47
CA GLN A 782 33.60 -19.40 -2.94
C GLN A 782 34.21 -18.58 -1.79
N PRO A 783 35.36 -17.91 -1.97
CA PRO A 783 35.98 -17.12 -0.91
C PRO A 783 35.08 -15.95 -0.51
N PHE A 784 34.79 -15.84 0.78
CA PHE A 784 34.18 -14.67 1.40
C PHE A 784 35.17 -13.50 1.36
N PRO A 785 34.78 -12.29 0.91
CA PRO A 785 35.69 -11.15 0.88
C PRO A 785 35.97 -10.53 2.26
N TYR A 786 35.37 -11.05 3.34
CA TYR A 786 35.68 -10.65 4.71
C TYR A 786 35.73 -11.89 5.60
N ARG A 787 36.93 -12.24 6.10
CA ARG A 787 37.09 -13.11 7.26
C ARG A 787 37.03 -12.22 8.49
N MET A 788 35.99 -12.36 9.31
CA MET A 788 36.08 -11.95 10.71
C MET A 788 37.16 -12.82 11.36
N HIS A 789 38.26 -12.22 11.77
CA HIS A 789 39.25 -12.87 12.60
C HIS A 789 38.70 -12.88 14.03
N TRP A 790 38.35 -14.08 14.50
CA TRP A 790 38.29 -14.32 15.93
C TRP A 790 39.68 -14.82 16.31
N GLU A 791 40.43 -14.06 17.11
CA GLU A 791 41.63 -14.58 17.77
C GLU A 791 41.19 -15.69 18.72
N GLN A 792 41.48 -16.94 18.35
CA GLN A 792 41.38 -18.09 19.23
C GLN A 792 42.77 -18.68 19.36
N GLY A 793 43.25 -18.74 20.61
CA GLY A 793 44.57 -19.25 20.98
C GLY A 793 44.82 -20.67 20.45
N SER A 794 46.05 -20.88 20.01
CA SER A 794 46.59 -22.13 19.50
C SER A 794 46.56 -23.24 20.55
N ALA A 795 45.78 -24.29 20.28
CA ALA A 795 45.97 -25.62 20.87
C ALA A 795 46.14 -26.64 19.74
N GLU A 796 47.39 -27.02 19.45
CA GLU A 796 47.73 -28.12 18.56
C GLU A 796 47.45 -29.47 19.25
N THR A 797 46.82 -30.40 18.53
CA THR A 797 46.74 -31.83 18.91
C THR A 797 47.42 -32.65 17.81
N PRO A 798 48.42 -33.52 18.09
CA PRO A 798 49.12 -34.29 17.06
C PRO A 798 48.40 -35.59 16.67
N ALA A 799 48.62 -36.04 15.43
CA ALA A 799 48.09 -37.26 14.82
C ALA A 799 48.88 -38.54 15.19
N PRO A 800 48.30 -39.76 15.03
CA PRO A 800 48.86 -41.00 15.58
C PRO A 800 49.92 -41.69 14.67
N PRO A 801 50.86 -42.49 15.23
CA PRO A 801 51.94 -43.12 14.48
C PRO A 801 51.62 -44.54 13.96
N ALA A 802 52.32 -44.95 12.90
CA ALA A 802 52.23 -46.27 12.25
C ALA A 802 53.07 -47.36 12.94
N ALA A 803 52.70 -48.63 12.72
CA ALA A 803 53.19 -49.83 13.42
C ALA A 803 54.65 -50.23 13.09
N PRO A 804 55.40 -50.86 14.04
CA PRO A 804 56.82 -51.22 13.87
C PRO A 804 57.07 -52.69 13.42
N ALA A 805 58.21 -52.93 12.78
CA ALA A 805 58.76 -54.24 12.41
C ALA A 805 59.69 -54.83 13.50
N ALA A 806 59.89 -56.16 13.46
CA ALA A 806 60.41 -57.03 14.52
C ALA A 806 61.93 -56.89 14.88
N PRO A 807 62.37 -57.38 16.07
CA PRO A 807 63.69 -57.09 16.65
C PRO A 807 64.75 -58.22 16.49
N PRO A 808 66.07 -57.92 16.65
CA PRO A 808 67.15 -58.90 16.83
C PRO A 808 67.56 -59.10 18.31
N PRO A 809 68.38 -60.12 18.66
CA PRO A 809 68.43 -60.75 20.00
C PRO A 809 69.43 -60.14 21.03
N PRO A 810 69.37 -60.52 22.34
CA PRO A 810 70.11 -59.92 23.48
C PRO A 810 71.41 -60.73 23.83
N ALA A 811 72.34 -60.41 24.74
CA ALA A 811 72.63 -59.46 25.85
C ALA A 811 74.21 -59.38 26.00
N PRO A 812 74.91 -58.64 26.91
CA PRO A 812 74.84 -58.76 28.40
C PRO A 812 75.14 -57.44 29.20
N PRO A 813 75.15 -57.44 30.57
CA PRO A 813 74.98 -56.23 31.39
C PRO A 813 76.27 -55.57 31.94
N ALA A 814 76.09 -54.37 32.50
CA ALA A 814 77.07 -53.36 32.90
C ALA A 814 77.81 -53.60 34.25
N PRO A 815 78.86 -52.79 34.54
CA PRO A 815 79.28 -52.46 35.90
C PRO A 815 79.16 -50.94 36.27
N PRO A 816 79.22 -50.55 37.56
CA PRO A 816 78.73 -49.27 38.06
C PRO A 816 79.78 -48.24 38.55
N ALA A 817 79.35 -46.97 38.51
CA ALA A 817 79.54 -45.79 39.40
C ALA A 817 80.93 -45.28 39.88
N ALA A 818 81.10 -43.95 39.83
CA ALA A 818 81.91 -43.13 40.75
C ALA A 818 81.30 -41.71 40.95
N PRO A 819 81.49 -41.03 42.10
CA PRO A 819 80.57 -39.98 42.57
C PRO A 819 81.16 -38.55 42.78
N LEU A 820 80.23 -37.60 42.96
CA LEU A 820 80.26 -36.33 43.73
C LEU A 820 81.22 -35.18 43.34
N ASN A 821 80.69 -33.96 43.17
CA ASN A 821 80.75 -32.95 44.25
C ASN A 821 79.96 -31.65 44.00
N VAL A 822 79.62 -31.02 45.14
CA VAL A 822 78.77 -29.84 45.37
C VAL A 822 79.65 -28.70 45.90
N HIS A 823 79.48 -27.48 45.38
CA HIS A 823 79.84 -26.20 46.02
C HIS A 823 78.94 -25.11 45.40
N ASP A 824 78.10 -24.43 46.20
CA ASP A 824 78.33 -23.08 46.77
C ASP A 824 78.45 -22.00 45.67
N ALA A 825 77.80 -20.84 45.65
CA ALA A 825 77.36 -19.97 46.73
C ALA A 825 76.51 -18.81 46.16
N PHE A 826 75.64 -18.21 47.00
CA PHE A 826 75.49 -16.75 47.28
C PHE A 826 75.71 -15.72 46.14
N LYS A 827 74.98 -14.59 45.95
CA LYS A 827 73.87 -13.85 46.59
C LYS A 827 73.60 -12.57 45.71
N PRO A 828 72.61 -11.70 46.05
CA PRO A 828 71.93 -10.73 45.15
C PRO A 828 72.16 -9.22 45.45
N ALA A 829 71.43 -8.36 44.69
CA ALA A 829 70.87 -7.01 45.01
C ALA A 829 71.58 -5.71 44.53
N MET A 830 70.86 -4.80 43.82
CA MET A 830 70.33 -3.50 44.31
C MET A 830 69.71 -2.59 43.20
N GLN A 831 68.73 -1.77 43.62
CA GLN A 831 67.84 -0.78 42.95
C GLN A 831 68.46 0.65 42.83
N PRO A 832 67.76 1.78 42.51
CA PRO A 832 66.74 2.16 41.49
C PRO A 832 66.95 3.57 40.82
N ALA A 833 65.98 3.98 39.98
CA ALA A 833 65.44 5.35 39.72
C ALA A 833 66.15 6.38 38.81
N GLY A 834 65.37 7.02 37.91
CA GLY A 834 65.71 8.27 37.21
C GLY A 834 64.93 8.48 35.88
N GLU A 835 63.94 9.38 35.89
CA GLU A 835 63.05 9.75 34.78
C GLU A 835 63.67 10.70 33.72
N ARG A 836 63.38 10.42 32.44
CA ARG A 836 63.07 11.34 31.29
C ARG A 836 64.20 12.25 30.69
N PRO A 837 64.02 12.89 29.52
CA PRO A 837 64.19 12.24 28.20
C PRO A 837 64.90 13.12 27.11
N GLN A 838 65.08 12.53 25.92
CA GLN A 838 65.28 13.13 24.58
C GLN A 838 66.60 13.87 24.24
N LEU A 839 67.24 13.46 23.11
CA LEU A 839 67.33 14.22 21.84
C LEU A 839 68.32 13.58 20.84
N VAL A 840 67.77 13.07 19.74
CA VAL A 840 68.08 13.25 18.28
C VAL A 840 69.52 13.43 17.76
N PHE A 841 69.73 12.88 16.54
CA PHE A 841 70.68 13.18 15.43
C PHE A 841 71.75 12.10 15.21
N ARG A 842 72.19 11.72 13.99
CA ARG A 842 71.80 11.86 12.57
C ARG A 842 72.78 10.95 11.79
N ASP A 843 72.35 10.32 10.70
CA ASP A 843 73.21 9.54 9.78
C ASP A 843 74.31 10.39 9.10
N PRO A 844 75.38 9.78 8.52
CA PRO A 844 75.34 9.39 7.10
C PRO A 844 76.12 8.10 6.68
N SER A 845 75.54 7.33 5.76
CA SER A 845 76.04 6.58 4.55
C SER A 845 77.55 6.47 4.20
N PRO A 846 78.00 5.70 3.15
CA PRO A 846 77.39 4.60 2.35
C PRO A 846 78.39 3.46 1.91
N ALA A 847 77.90 2.44 1.17
CA ALA A 847 78.49 1.82 -0.06
C ALA A 847 77.95 0.38 -0.30
N THR A 848 77.81 -0.26 -1.47
CA THR A 848 77.57 0.02 -2.91
C THR A 848 77.39 -1.38 -3.59
N ALA A 849 76.72 -1.43 -4.75
CA ALA A 849 76.73 -2.47 -5.82
C ALA A 849 75.65 -3.58 -5.77
N ALA A 850 75.13 -4.11 -6.89
CA ALA A 850 74.72 -3.57 -8.20
C ALA A 850 73.82 -4.64 -8.88
N ARG A 851 72.79 -4.13 -9.56
CA ARG A 851 71.68 -4.71 -10.39
C ARG A 851 72.09 -5.64 -11.56
N PRO A 852 71.15 -6.39 -12.19
CA PRO A 852 70.11 -5.89 -13.13
C PRO A 852 68.76 -6.66 -13.08
N ALA A 853 67.65 -6.38 -13.78
CA ALA A 853 67.00 -5.23 -14.41
C ALA A 853 65.59 -5.73 -14.83
N GLN A 854 64.50 -4.99 -14.60
CA GLN A 854 63.23 -5.18 -15.32
C GLN A 854 62.40 -3.87 -15.31
N ALA A 855 61.72 -3.63 -16.43
CA ALA A 855 61.20 -2.35 -16.89
C ALA A 855 59.83 -1.94 -16.29
N GLN A 856 59.54 -0.65 -16.49
CA GLN A 856 58.57 0.23 -15.81
C GLN A 856 57.14 0.19 -16.39
N THR A 857 56.14 0.55 -15.57
CA THR A 857 55.23 1.71 -15.82
C THR A 857 54.39 2.08 -14.57
N PRO A 858 53.97 3.35 -14.38
CA PRO A 858 53.77 3.97 -13.05
C PRO A 858 52.30 4.26 -12.63
N ALA A 859 52.14 4.56 -11.33
CA ALA A 859 50.93 4.94 -10.61
C ALA A 859 50.59 6.46 -10.68
N PRO A 860 49.32 6.88 -10.44
CA PRO A 860 48.92 8.29 -10.44
C PRO A 860 49.05 8.99 -9.07
N GLN A 861 49.42 10.27 -9.12
CA GLN A 861 49.56 11.22 -8.00
C GLN A 861 48.22 11.82 -7.49
N PRO A 862 48.18 12.33 -6.24
CA PRO A 862 47.00 12.95 -5.62
C PRO A 862 46.89 14.47 -5.90
N GLN A 863 45.66 14.96 -6.14
CA GLN A 863 45.36 16.39 -6.32
C GLN A 863 44.68 17.03 -5.09
N ALA A 864 45.08 18.27 -4.82
CA ALA A 864 44.77 19.14 -3.70
C ALA A 864 43.37 19.82 -3.79
N PRO A 865 42.86 20.44 -2.69
CA PRO A 865 41.46 20.89 -2.56
C PRO A 865 41.15 22.28 -3.16
N TRP A 866 39.88 22.49 -3.49
CA TRP A 866 39.33 23.62 -4.26
C TRP A 866 38.83 24.78 -3.38
N ALA A 867 39.05 26.03 -3.82
CA ALA A 867 38.52 27.27 -3.24
C ALA A 867 37.80 28.14 -4.31
N PRO A 868 36.77 28.94 -3.95
CA PRO A 868 35.83 29.53 -4.90
C PRO A 868 36.22 30.94 -5.40
N TRP A 869 35.48 31.35 -6.42
CA TRP A 869 35.78 32.32 -7.47
C TRP A 869 35.87 33.78 -7.02
N ALA A 870 37.01 34.41 -7.30
CA ALA A 870 37.11 35.85 -7.48
C ALA A 870 37.78 36.12 -8.84
N ASN A 871 37.08 36.87 -9.68
CA ASN A 871 37.56 37.56 -10.89
C ASN A 871 37.75 36.73 -12.17
N GLY A 872 36.79 36.83 -13.10
CA GLY A 872 37.00 36.45 -14.50
C GLY A 872 35.70 36.28 -15.29
N ARG A 873 35.58 37.00 -16.41
CA ARG A 873 34.41 37.15 -17.31
C ARG A 873 33.81 35.82 -17.81
N PRO A 874 32.51 35.79 -18.22
CA PRO A 874 31.82 34.56 -18.62
C PRO A 874 32.44 33.93 -19.87
N GLN A 875 32.79 32.64 -19.78
CA GLN A 875 33.24 31.85 -20.93
C GLN A 875 32.06 31.55 -21.89
N PRO A 876 32.27 31.62 -23.22
CA PRO A 876 31.22 31.33 -24.20
C PRO A 876 30.90 29.83 -24.23
N ARG A 877 29.62 29.51 -24.46
CA ARG A 877 29.11 28.13 -24.58
C ARG A 877 29.88 27.34 -25.65
N PRO A 878 30.19 26.03 -25.43
CA PRO A 878 30.85 25.22 -26.43
C PRO A 878 29.97 25.01 -27.67
N VAL A 879 30.51 25.38 -28.83
CA VAL A 879 29.92 25.16 -30.15
C VAL A 879 29.99 23.66 -30.49
N ARG A 880 28.86 23.06 -30.89
CA ARG A 880 28.82 21.67 -31.37
C ARG A 880 29.60 21.55 -32.69
N PRO A 881 30.37 20.47 -32.92
CA PRO A 881 31.03 20.26 -34.21
C PRO A 881 29.99 20.05 -35.33
N PRO A 882 30.31 20.46 -36.58
CA PRO A 882 29.37 20.36 -37.69
C PRO A 882 29.12 18.90 -38.08
N ARG A 883 27.88 18.58 -38.46
CA ARG A 883 27.50 17.28 -39.00
C ARG A 883 28.04 17.13 -40.43
N VAL A 884 29.01 16.25 -40.62
CA VAL A 884 29.44 15.80 -41.95
C VAL A 884 28.29 15.05 -42.63
N LYS A 885 27.79 15.57 -43.76
CA LYS A 885 26.77 14.88 -44.58
C LYS A 885 27.49 13.83 -45.42
N ARG A 886 27.21 12.55 -45.19
CA ARG A 886 27.69 11.46 -46.04
C ARG A 886 26.67 11.20 -47.15
N ARG A 887 27.12 11.14 -48.40
CA ARG A 887 26.29 10.77 -49.57
C ARG A 887 26.76 9.41 -50.11
N ILE A 888 25.80 8.62 -50.58
CA ILE A 888 26.05 7.34 -51.25
C ILE A 888 26.37 7.64 -52.72
N VAL A 889 27.53 7.21 -53.20
CA VAL A 889 28.04 7.43 -54.56
C VAL A 889 28.40 6.07 -55.19
N PRO A 890 28.23 5.84 -56.50
CA PRO A 890 28.64 4.58 -57.13
C PRO A 890 30.14 4.38 -56.96
N SER A 891 30.54 3.15 -56.65
CA SER A 891 31.95 2.79 -56.48
C SER A 891 32.65 2.80 -57.86
N PRO A 892 33.86 3.37 -57.98
CA PRO A 892 34.55 3.53 -59.28
C PRO A 892 34.85 2.21 -60.01
N ASP A 893 34.87 1.09 -59.28
CA ASP A 893 35.09 -0.27 -59.76
C ASP A 893 33.80 -0.99 -60.21
N GLY A 894 32.64 -0.32 -60.17
CA GLY A 894 31.36 -0.86 -60.62
C GLY A 894 30.75 -1.94 -59.70
N SER A 895 31.37 -2.22 -58.55
CA SER A 895 30.97 -3.29 -57.64
C SER A 895 29.82 -2.93 -56.68
N GLY A 896 29.37 -1.67 -56.66
CA GLY A 896 28.26 -1.23 -55.81
C GLY A 896 28.30 0.26 -55.48
N TRP A 897 27.86 0.61 -54.28
CA TRP A 897 27.83 2.00 -53.80
C TRP A 897 28.69 2.17 -52.56
N THR A 898 29.49 3.24 -52.51
CA THR A 898 30.36 3.60 -51.38
C THR A 898 29.96 4.95 -50.79
N TRP A 899 30.40 5.21 -49.56
CA TRP A 899 30.08 6.45 -48.86
C TRP A 899 31.18 7.47 -49.10
N SER A 900 30.82 8.62 -49.67
CA SER A 900 31.69 9.81 -49.72
C SER A 900 31.30 10.75 -48.59
N SER A 901 32.30 11.32 -47.91
CA SER A 901 32.15 12.44 -46.99
C SER A 901 32.64 13.71 -47.70
N ASP A 902 31.73 14.66 -47.94
CA ASP A 902 32.09 16.03 -48.36
C ASP A 902 32.59 16.84 -47.16
#